data_AF-A0A6C1KE14-F1
#
_entry.id   AF-A0A6C1KE14-F1
#
_cell.length_a   1.000
_cell.length_b   1.000
_cell.length_c   1.000
_cell.angle_alpha   90.00
_cell.angle_beta   90.00
_cell.angle_gamma   90.00
#
_symmetry.space_group_name_H-M   'P 1'
#
loop_
_entity.id
_entity.type
_entity.pdbx_description
1 polymer ?
#
loop_
_entity_poly.entity_id
_entity_poly.type
_entity_poly.pdbx_seq_one_letter_code
_entity_poly.pdbx_strand_id
1 'polypeptide(L)'
;MTGRRALAGGCVVVAMFVLASVSTARAQLGIMNQVLDHAIQMQRHQQYRDQEDRAAARAQQNRAAAAERERKAEQGRQAAEKKAEDKRQAAEAAARQREAALARVSPPAEQLITEVSDFLKANPSHPNMLKYVEALSGLGRVVRDGDPAAIEKQTLSLSQLVQKDSAFSDFAAQRAEVRRVENARNLVDAIELADRQKRFLLAEIAQNPTASTTERFLDLVKGLDEQATRPNLDQLKPLSAQVDLAIRQAGLRNAFLAAPSVAAAQGSLPVGSGGTATGITTNGKDGAALANALTEKNRFLLEGSVDDVIFAYNASSTAPHVLKNLKGDIVFEKKTASVCLFQKSVDVPDVTLARRALSPMALEAILIEPTPCVADRLQTYDVIMIRRAALFREDQVYVFALLKQVEIGAYAPLMTLSGTDMAAQSGDAGRRLEAIEQQSREGFGLLVVNNISGTVCVVVEEQREAHQKVLRDWQPQVAAEISAPPKLNFVSLDTAFAGVKRAQCAAIYADAAGLKGLAAALKRDGTPFQVSALWVDPGVLADASQRLTAEQAAADRQAYELRRALAENASVAALREADEAKTKAGMQAALRAKHGRQAQAATTLIANDVKLGIDGKLDSPGLQFVPFFDWLAERRKDRWEVFSINTEIFEYGTANWKGRSLEAGLVKLDIRLRNQVLGEYRSFCFVFSRLADSEFQMVREPRVFGCDEAASLSRWKTALQFASLWTVE
;
A
#
# COMPACT_ATOMS: atom_id res chain seq x y z
N MET A 1 -66.41 -10.46 78.57
CA MET A 1 -65.14 -10.19 79.26
C MET A 1 -65.27 -8.83 79.95
N THR A 2 -65.80 -8.80 81.18
CA THR A 2 -65.07 -8.78 82.48
C THR A 2 -64.35 -7.43 82.72
N GLY A 3 -64.60 -6.63 83.77
CA GLY A 3 -65.41 -6.72 85.02
C GLY A 3 -65.74 -5.30 85.55
N ARG A 4 -66.81 -5.07 86.34
CA ARG A 4 -66.91 -5.10 87.83
C ARG A 4 -65.85 -4.22 88.53
N ARG A 5 -66.07 -3.37 89.55
CA ARG A 5 -67.03 -3.19 90.69
C ARG A 5 -66.71 -1.79 91.31
N ALA A 6 -67.63 -0.93 91.76
CA ALA A 6 -68.44 -0.90 93.01
C ALA A 6 -67.80 -0.21 94.25
N LEU A 7 -68.70 0.37 95.09
CA LEU A 7 -68.62 0.88 96.49
C LEU A 7 -68.68 2.42 96.63
N ALA A 8 -69.63 3.12 97.27
CA ALA A 8 -70.63 2.93 98.35
C ALA A 8 -70.25 3.52 99.72
N GLY A 9 -71.21 4.21 100.36
CA GLY A 9 -71.28 4.60 101.79
C GLY A 9 -71.04 6.11 102.04
N GLY A 10 -71.86 6.90 102.73
CA GLY A 10 -73.03 6.66 103.59
C GLY A 10 -72.84 7.32 104.96
N CYS A 11 -73.69 8.27 105.38
CA CYS A 11 -74.28 8.37 106.74
C CYS A 11 -75.07 9.66 106.97
N VAL A 12 -76.15 9.48 107.73
CA VAL A 12 -77.20 10.41 108.21
C VAL A 12 -77.02 10.60 109.73
N VAL A 13 -77.79 11.52 110.34
CA VAL A 13 -78.27 11.61 111.76
C VAL A 13 -77.86 12.95 112.40
N VAL A 14 -78.74 13.97 112.46
CA VAL A 14 -79.85 14.27 113.42
C VAL A 14 -79.36 14.84 114.76
N ALA A 15 -79.88 16.03 115.13
CA ALA A 15 -80.26 16.36 116.51
C ALA A 15 -81.21 17.58 116.54
N MET A 16 -82.37 17.39 117.19
CA MET A 16 -83.38 18.41 117.57
C MET A 16 -83.12 18.96 119.00
N PHE A 17 -83.90 20.00 119.37
CA PHE A 17 -84.32 20.46 120.72
C PHE A 17 -83.32 21.40 121.46
N VAL A 18 -83.67 22.49 122.19
CA VAL A 18 -84.88 23.00 122.89
C VAL A 18 -84.86 24.56 122.96
N LEU A 19 -86.06 25.13 123.14
CA LEU A 19 -86.48 26.50 123.54
C LEU A 19 -85.63 27.26 124.59
N ALA A 20 -85.55 28.59 124.47
CA ALA A 20 -86.23 29.58 125.34
C ALA A 20 -85.52 30.94 125.48
N SER A 21 -86.35 31.98 125.50
CA SER A 21 -86.22 33.27 126.20
C SER A 21 -85.49 34.45 125.55
N VAL A 22 -86.13 35.59 125.80
CA VAL A 22 -86.08 36.88 125.14
C VAL A 22 -85.10 37.81 125.85
N SER A 23 -84.54 38.74 125.07
CA SER A 23 -83.92 40.00 125.49
C SER A 23 -82.59 39.93 126.24
N THR A 24 -81.51 40.04 125.49
CA THR A 24 -80.47 41.07 125.72
C THR A 24 -79.84 41.44 124.38
N ALA A 25 -80.69 41.99 123.52
CA ALA A 25 -80.29 42.74 122.34
C ALA A 25 -79.78 44.11 122.77
N ARG A 26 -78.54 44.47 122.39
CA ARG A 26 -78.24 45.70 121.62
C ARG A 26 -76.76 46.08 121.47
N ALA A 27 -75.81 45.44 122.15
CA ALA A 27 -74.40 45.86 122.03
C ALA A 27 -73.54 45.02 121.05
N GLN A 28 -74.01 43.85 120.58
CA GLN A 28 -73.27 43.00 119.63
C GLN A 28 -73.76 43.07 118.16
N LEU A 29 -74.83 43.81 117.87
CA LEU A 29 -75.49 43.83 116.55
C LEU A 29 -74.81 44.74 115.49
N GLY A 30 -73.93 45.66 115.89
CA GLY A 30 -73.22 46.54 114.95
C GLY A 30 -72.09 45.87 114.17
N ILE A 31 -71.37 44.93 114.80
CA ILE A 31 -70.27 44.18 114.17
C ILE A 31 -70.83 43.02 113.32
N MET A 32 -71.97 42.44 113.72
CA MET A 32 -72.61 41.34 113.00
C MET A 32 -73.18 41.75 111.63
N ASN A 33 -73.70 42.98 111.49
CA ASN A 33 -74.23 43.46 110.21
C ASN A 33 -73.13 43.78 109.18
N GLN A 34 -71.97 44.30 109.60
CA GLN A 34 -70.84 44.54 108.68
C GLN A 34 -70.20 43.23 108.20
N VAL A 35 -70.11 42.21 109.07
CA VAL A 35 -69.58 40.90 108.69
C VAL A 35 -70.55 40.16 107.75
N LEU A 36 -71.87 40.29 107.96
CA LEU A 36 -72.87 39.65 107.12
C LEU A 36 -72.95 40.28 105.71
N ASP A 37 -72.91 41.61 105.61
CA ASP A 37 -72.86 42.28 104.30
C ASP A 37 -71.57 41.99 103.56
N HIS A 38 -70.43 41.89 104.26
CA HIS A 38 -69.17 41.51 103.64
C HIS A 38 -69.16 40.05 103.17
N ALA A 39 -69.78 39.13 103.91
CA ALA A 39 -69.95 37.74 103.52
C ALA A 39 -70.87 37.59 102.30
N ILE A 40 -71.96 38.36 102.23
CA ILE A 40 -72.89 38.35 101.08
C ILE A 40 -72.20 38.94 99.83
N GLN A 41 -71.40 40.00 99.97
CA GLN A 41 -70.61 40.58 98.88
C GLN A 41 -69.55 39.59 98.37
N MET A 42 -68.84 38.91 99.28
CA MET A 42 -67.87 37.86 98.93
C MET A 42 -68.53 36.69 98.19
N GLN A 43 -69.72 36.25 98.64
CA GLN A 43 -70.44 35.16 98.00
C GLN A 43 -70.94 35.54 96.59
N ARG A 44 -71.43 36.77 96.39
CA ARG A 44 -71.79 37.26 95.05
C ARG A 44 -70.58 37.37 94.14
N HIS A 45 -69.44 37.83 94.67
CA HIS A 45 -68.23 37.94 93.87
C HIS A 45 -67.68 36.55 93.46
N GLN A 46 -67.74 35.55 94.36
CA GLN A 46 -67.42 34.17 94.02
C GLN A 46 -68.38 33.60 92.96
N GLN A 47 -69.69 33.83 93.10
CA GLN A 47 -70.65 33.38 92.09
C GLN A 47 -70.43 34.03 90.72
N TYR A 48 -69.99 35.30 90.68
CA TYR A 48 -69.66 35.99 89.44
C TYR A 48 -68.41 35.40 88.79
N ARG A 49 -67.35 35.12 89.56
CA ARG A 49 -66.14 34.46 89.07
C ARG A 49 -66.42 33.04 88.56
N ASP A 50 -67.21 32.26 89.29
CA ASP A 50 -67.62 30.93 88.87
C ASP A 50 -68.44 30.95 87.56
N GLN A 51 -69.24 32.00 87.34
CA GLN A 51 -69.96 32.18 86.08
C GLN A 51 -69.02 32.57 84.93
N GLU A 52 -68.05 33.47 85.18
CA GLU A 52 -67.04 33.84 84.20
C GLU A 52 -66.15 32.65 83.82
N ASP A 53 -65.72 31.85 84.78
CA ASP A 53 -64.91 30.65 84.55
C ASP A 53 -65.67 29.60 83.75
N ARG A 54 -66.97 29.41 84.03
CA ARG A 54 -67.83 28.51 83.25
C ARG A 54 -68.09 29.04 81.83
N ALA A 55 -68.24 30.34 81.66
CA ALA A 55 -68.39 30.96 80.36
C ALA A 55 -67.10 30.85 79.54
N ALA A 56 -65.94 31.07 80.16
CA ALA A 56 -64.62 30.91 79.56
C ALA A 56 -64.35 29.44 79.16
N ALA A 57 -64.68 28.48 80.03
CA ALA A 57 -64.54 27.05 79.73
C ALA A 57 -65.41 26.61 78.54
N ARG A 58 -66.66 27.10 78.46
CA ARG A 58 -67.54 26.83 77.31
C ARG A 58 -67.03 27.48 76.03
N ALA A 59 -66.52 28.71 76.10
CA ALA A 59 -65.91 29.38 74.95
C ALA A 59 -64.68 28.63 74.44
N GLN A 60 -63.84 28.10 75.35
CA GLN A 60 -62.67 27.31 75.01
C GLN A 60 -63.06 25.95 74.38
N GLN A 61 -64.06 25.26 74.92
CA GLN A 61 -64.60 24.04 74.30
C GLN A 61 -65.16 24.29 72.90
N ASN A 62 -65.91 25.38 72.71
CA ASN A 62 -66.47 25.72 71.40
C ASN A 62 -65.37 26.06 70.38
N ARG A 63 -64.29 26.74 70.79
CA ARG A 63 -63.12 26.99 69.94
C ARG A 63 -62.37 25.71 69.58
N ALA A 64 -62.19 24.80 70.53
CA ALA A 64 -61.57 23.50 70.27
C ALA A 64 -62.40 22.64 69.29
N ALA A 65 -63.72 22.62 69.47
CA ALA A 65 -64.63 21.90 68.57
C ALA A 65 -64.68 22.53 67.17
N ALA A 66 -64.59 23.85 67.05
CA ALA A 66 -64.50 24.54 65.76
C ALA A 66 -63.18 24.22 65.03
N ALA A 67 -62.05 24.28 65.74
CA ALA A 67 -60.74 23.94 65.19
C ALA A 67 -60.66 22.46 64.76
N GLU A 68 -61.29 21.54 65.49
CA GLU A 68 -61.34 20.13 65.10
C GLU A 68 -62.20 19.91 63.83
N ARG A 69 -63.31 20.64 63.70
CA ARG A 69 -64.14 20.61 62.48
C ARG A 69 -63.40 21.16 61.27
N GLU A 70 -62.66 22.26 61.42
CA GLU A 70 -61.82 22.80 60.36
C GLU A 70 -60.71 21.82 59.95
N ARG A 71 -60.01 21.18 60.90
CA ARG A 71 -59.00 20.16 60.58
C ARG A 71 -59.60 18.96 59.83
N LYS A 72 -60.78 18.49 60.22
CA LYS A 72 -61.48 17.39 59.51
C LYS A 72 -61.93 17.83 58.12
N ALA A 73 -62.37 19.07 57.94
CA ALA A 73 -62.72 19.63 56.64
C ALA A 73 -61.50 19.79 55.72
N GLU A 74 -60.38 20.27 56.25
CA GLU A 74 -59.09 20.41 55.56
C GLU A 74 -58.57 19.04 55.09
N GLN A 75 -58.57 18.05 55.98
CA GLN A 75 -58.18 16.67 55.66
C GLN A 75 -59.09 16.05 54.59
N GLY A 76 -60.40 16.33 54.65
CA GLY A 76 -61.36 15.90 53.63
C GLY A 76 -61.08 16.52 52.26
N ARG A 77 -60.71 17.81 52.21
CA ARG A 77 -60.33 18.50 50.95
C ARG A 77 -59.04 17.94 50.37
N GLN A 78 -58.00 17.78 51.19
CA GLN A 78 -56.72 17.22 50.75
C GLN A 78 -56.85 15.78 50.25
N ALA A 79 -57.67 14.95 50.91
CA ALA A 79 -57.96 13.59 50.45
C ALA A 79 -58.73 13.57 49.12
N ALA A 80 -59.66 14.52 48.91
CA ALA A 80 -60.39 14.65 47.66
C ALA A 80 -59.49 15.13 46.50
N GLU A 81 -58.61 16.11 46.76
CA GLU A 81 -57.62 16.60 45.79
C GLU A 81 -56.64 15.49 45.39
N LYS A 82 -56.09 14.76 46.37
CA LYS A 82 -55.20 13.62 46.09
C LYS A 82 -55.89 12.55 45.24
N LYS A 83 -57.14 12.22 45.55
CA LYS A 83 -57.91 11.24 44.75
C LYS A 83 -58.21 11.74 43.33
N ALA A 84 -58.41 13.04 43.14
CA ALA A 84 -58.59 13.64 41.82
C ALA A 84 -57.28 13.64 41.01
N GLU A 85 -56.15 13.91 41.66
CA GLU A 85 -54.81 13.87 41.07
C GLU A 85 -54.43 12.43 40.68
N ASP A 86 -54.60 11.46 41.57
CA ASP A 86 -54.35 10.04 41.27
C ASP A 86 -55.19 9.57 40.06
N LYS A 87 -56.45 10.04 39.95
CA LYS A 87 -57.34 9.74 38.82
C LYS A 87 -56.87 10.40 37.52
N ARG A 88 -56.34 11.62 37.57
CA ARG A 88 -55.75 12.30 36.41
C ARG A 88 -54.48 11.59 35.93
N GLN A 89 -53.58 11.27 36.85
CA GLN A 89 -52.35 10.53 36.54
C GLN A 89 -52.65 9.14 35.96
N ALA A 90 -53.64 8.44 36.50
CA ALA A 90 -54.08 7.15 35.94
C ALA A 90 -54.68 7.30 34.53
N ALA A 91 -55.46 8.36 34.27
CA ALA A 91 -56.02 8.63 32.95
C ALA A 91 -54.93 9.01 31.93
N GLU A 92 -53.95 9.82 32.32
CA GLU A 92 -52.79 10.15 31.49
C GLU A 92 -51.92 8.94 31.20
N ALA A 93 -51.66 8.09 32.21
CA ALA A 93 -50.93 6.84 32.03
C ALA A 93 -51.65 5.91 31.05
N ALA A 94 -52.98 5.78 31.15
CA ALA A 94 -53.79 5.00 30.22
C ALA A 94 -53.79 5.59 28.81
N ALA A 95 -53.84 6.92 28.66
CA ALA A 95 -53.74 7.59 27.36
C ALA A 95 -52.36 7.35 26.72
N ARG A 96 -51.27 7.51 27.47
CA ARG A 96 -49.90 7.23 27.01
C ARG A 96 -49.73 5.77 26.61
N GLN A 97 -50.29 4.83 27.37
CA GLN A 97 -50.25 3.41 27.01
C GLN A 97 -51.01 3.11 25.72
N ARG A 98 -52.19 3.72 25.52
CA ARG A 98 -52.96 3.57 24.28
C ARG A 98 -52.22 4.16 23.08
N GLU A 99 -51.64 5.34 23.23
CA GLU A 99 -50.85 5.99 22.18
C GLU A 99 -49.61 5.17 21.82
N ALA A 100 -48.88 4.67 22.82
CA ALA A 100 -47.75 3.76 22.62
C ALA A 100 -48.17 2.45 21.94
N ALA A 101 -49.32 1.88 22.31
CA ALA A 101 -49.86 0.68 21.67
C ALA A 101 -50.22 0.95 20.20
N LEU A 102 -50.84 2.09 19.90
CA LEU A 102 -51.17 2.49 18.54
C LEU A 102 -49.91 2.71 17.68
N ALA A 103 -48.93 3.44 18.22
CA ALA A 103 -47.65 3.69 17.57
C ALA A 103 -46.87 2.40 17.25
N ARG A 104 -47.08 1.34 18.06
CA ARG A 104 -46.49 0.02 17.82
C ARG A 104 -47.16 -0.74 16.68
N VAL A 105 -48.49 -0.67 16.55
CA VAL A 105 -49.25 -1.55 15.63
C VAL A 105 -49.62 -0.91 14.31
N SER A 106 -49.71 0.42 14.23
CA SER A 106 -50.08 1.11 12.98
C SER A 106 -49.03 1.01 11.87
N PRO A 107 -47.71 1.23 12.10
CA PRO A 107 -46.74 1.21 11.01
C PRO A 107 -46.63 -0.14 10.28
N PRO A 108 -46.56 -1.30 10.97
CA PRO A 108 -46.57 -2.60 10.31
C PRO A 108 -47.87 -2.88 9.52
N ALA A 109 -49.01 -2.41 10.04
CA ALA A 109 -50.31 -2.55 9.37
C ALA A 109 -50.39 -1.75 8.08
N GLU A 110 -49.93 -0.49 8.10
CA GLU A 110 -49.86 0.39 6.94
C GLU A 110 -48.90 -0.15 5.88
N GLN A 111 -47.73 -0.65 6.29
CA GLN A 111 -46.77 -1.28 5.39
C GLN A 111 -47.40 -2.50 4.69
N LEU A 112 -48.08 -3.37 5.44
CA LEU A 112 -48.74 -4.54 4.87
C LEU A 112 -49.87 -4.14 3.91
N ILE A 113 -50.63 -3.08 4.22
CA ILE A 113 -51.62 -2.52 3.30
C ILE A 113 -50.96 -2.10 1.97
N THR A 114 -49.86 -1.35 2.04
CA THR A 114 -49.15 -0.87 0.85
C THR A 114 -48.59 -2.04 0.04
N GLU A 115 -47.95 -3.01 0.68
CA GLU A 115 -47.34 -4.16 0.00
C GLU A 115 -48.37 -5.03 -0.73
N VAL A 116 -49.50 -5.34 -0.08
CA VAL A 116 -50.57 -6.12 -0.70
C VAL A 116 -51.28 -5.30 -1.78
N SER A 117 -51.44 -3.99 -1.60
CA SER A 117 -52.00 -3.12 -2.64
C SER A 117 -51.12 -3.06 -3.89
N ASP A 118 -49.81 -2.91 -3.73
CA ASP A 118 -48.86 -2.85 -4.84
C ASP A 118 -48.75 -4.21 -5.55
N PHE A 119 -48.79 -5.32 -4.80
CA PHE A 119 -48.86 -6.66 -5.37
C PHE A 119 -50.10 -6.83 -6.27
N LEU A 120 -51.27 -6.38 -5.81
CA LEU A 120 -52.51 -6.43 -6.59
C LEU A 120 -52.47 -5.55 -7.84
N LYS A 121 -51.83 -4.37 -7.78
CA LYS A 121 -51.64 -3.51 -8.96
C LYS A 121 -50.72 -4.16 -10.00
N ALA A 122 -49.66 -4.82 -9.55
CA ALA A 122 -48.74 -5.54 -10.42
C ALA A 122 -49.35 -6.84 -10.98
N ASN A 123 -50.32 -7.42 -10.27
CA ASN A 123 -50.95 -8.70 -10.61
C ASN A 123 -52.50 -8.60 -10.64
N PRO A 124 -53.07 -7.85 -11.60
CA PRO A 124 -54.51 -7.56 -11.63
C PRO A 124 -55.40 -8.78 -11.92
N SER A 125 -54.84 -9.91 -12.34
CA SER A 125 -55.58 -11.15 -12.62
C SER A 125 -55.33 -12.25 -11.57
N HIS A 126 -54.79 -11.89 -10.40
CA HIS A 126 -54.40 -12.86 -9.38
C HIS A 126 -55.61 -13.63 -8.81
N PRO A 127 -55.56 -14.98 -8.68
CA PRO A 127 -56.72 -15.79 -8.26
C PRO A 127 -57.33 -15.43 -6.90
N ASN A 128 -56.50 -14.92 -5.97
CA ASN A 128 -56.93 -14.51 -4.62
C ASN A 128 -57.28 -13.01 -4.52
N MET A 129 -57.35 -12.26 -5.63
CA MET A 129 -57.55 -10.80 -5.63
C MET A 129 -58.72 -10.36 -4.73
N LEU A 130 -59.91 -10.93 -4.91
CA LEU A 130 -61.09 -10.51 -4.16
C LEU A 130 -60.93 -10.69 -2.65
N LYS A 131 -60.30 -11.79 -2.23
CA LYS A 131 -60.00 -12.07 -0.81
C LYS A 131 -59.01 -11.06 -0.23
N TYR A 132 -58.00 -10.67 -1.01
CA TYR A 132 -57.01 -9.68 -0.57
C TYR A 132 -57.62 -8.28 -0.46
N VAL A 133 -58.46 -7.88 -1.42
CA VAL A 133 -59.17 -6.58 -1.39
C VAL A 133 -60.11 -6.49 -0.19
N GLU A 134 -60.84 -7.56 0.14
CA GLU A 134 -61.72 -7.61 1.31
C GLU A 134 -60.91 -7.49 2.62
N ALA A 135 -59.83 -8.27 2.76
CA ALA A 135 -58.96 -8.23 3.93
C ALA A 135 -58.24 -6.88 4.09
N LEU A 136 -57.79 -6.28 2.99
CA LEU A 136 -57.22 -4.92 2.92
C LEU A 136 -58.21 -3.85 3.38
N SER A 137 -59.45 -3.90 2.87
CA SER A 137 -60.51 -2.98 3.27
C SER A 137 -60.84 -3.11 4.76
N GLY A 138 -60.87 -4.34 5.27
CA GLY A 138 -61.01 -4.62 6.70
C GLY A 138 -59.89 -4.00 7.55
N LEU A 139 -58.63 -4.20 7.16
CA LEU A 139 -57.48 -3.64 7.86
C LEU A 139 -57.44 -2.11 7.79
N GLY A 140 -57.67 -1.53 6.60
CA GLY A 140 -57.70 -0.09 6.41
C GLY A 140 -58.82 0.61 7.20
N ARG A 141 -59.92 -0.08 7.51
CA ARG A 141 -60.97 0.45 8.39
C ARG A 141 -60.50 0.51 9.85
N VAL A 142 -59.99 -0.60 10.39
CA VAL A 142 -59.56 -0.64 11.80
C VAL A 142 -58.35 0.25 12.08
N VAL A 143 -57.47 0.46 11.08
CA VAL A 143 -56.38 1.45 11.17
C VAL A 143 -56.92 2.87 11.29
N ARG A 144 -57.99 3.22 10.56
CA ARG A 144 -58.67 4.54 10.70
C ARG A 144 -59.40 4.70 12.03
N ASP A 145 -60.01 3.62 12.54
CA ASP A 145 -60.80 3.65 13.78
C ASP A 145 -59.91 3.75 15.04
N GLY A 146 -58.62 3.42 14.93
CA GLY A 146 -57.63 3.68 15.97
C GLY A 146 -57.76 2.78 17.21
N ASP A 147 -58.17 1.53 17.03
CA ASP A 147 -58.19 0.48 18.06
C ASP A 147 -56.96 -0.44 17.90
N PRO A 148 -55.96 -0.37 18.82
CA PRO A 148 -54.75 -1.18 18.72
C PRO A 148 -55.00 -2.69 18.64
N ALA A 149 -55.97 -3.21 19.39
CA ALA A 149 -56.25 -4.65 19.44
C ALA A 149 -56.88 -5.14 18.14
N ALA A 150 -57.77 -4.33 17.56
CA ALA A 150 -58.37 -4.63 16.27
C ALA A 150 -57.35 -4.57 15.11
N ILE A 151 -56.44 -3.58 15.13
CA ILE A 151 -55.37 -3.46 14.15
C ILE A 151 -54.44 -4.67 14.19
N GLU A 152 -54.01 -5.09 15.38
CA GLU A 152 -53.11 -6.24 15.54
C GLU A 152 -53.76 -7.53 15.03
N LYS A 153 -55.02 -7.78 15.41
CA LYS A 153 -55.79 -8.95 14.95
C LYS A 153 -55.94 -8.98 13.42
N GLN A 154 -56.29 -7.85 12.82
CA GLN A 154 -56.56 -7.80 11.37
C GLN A 154 -55.27 -7.81 10.55
N THR A 155 -54.17 -7.24 11.07
CA THR A 155 -52.84 -7.34 10.49
C THR A 155 -52.36 -8.79 10.45
N LEU A 156 -52.51 -9.53 11.56
CA LEU A 156 -52.19 -10.96 11.61
C LEU A 156 -53.02 -11.76 10.61
N SER A 157 -54.32 -11.47 10.51
CA SER A 157 -55.21 -12.15 9.57
C SER A 157 -54.80 -11.92 8.11
N LEU A 158 -54.47 -10.68 7.73
CA LEU A 158 -54.01 -10.37 6.37
C LEU A 158 -52.65 -11.00 6.11
N SER A 159 -51.71 -10.93 7.06
CA SER A 159 -50.38 -11.52 6.95
C SER A 159 -50.44 -13.03 6.71
N GLN A 160 -51.24 -13.76 7.50
CA GLN A 160 -51.43 -15.21 7.31
C GLN A 160 -52.08 -15.56 5.98
N LEU A 161 -52.95 -14.69 5.46
CA LEU A 161 -53.61 -14.90 4.17
C LEU A 161 -52.62 -14.77 3.01
N VAL A 162 -51.70 -13.79 3.07
CA VAL A 162 -50.74 -13.53 1.99
C VAL A 162 -49.47 -14.36 2.08
N GLN A 163 -49.05 -14.78 3.29
CA GLN A 163 -47.89 -15.68 3.47
C GLN A 163 -48.10 -17.08 2.88
N LYS A 164 -49.36 -17.51 2.72
CA LYS A 164 -49.69 -18.79 2.07
C LYS A 164 -49.56 -18.73 0.55
N ASP A 165 -49.24 -17.56 0.00
CA ASP A 165 -49.11 -17.32 -1.41
C ASP A 165 -47.63 -17.12 -1.78
N SER A 166 -47.09 -18.04 -2.58
CA SER A 166 -45.68 -17.99 -2.98
C SER A 166 -45.40 -16.78 -3.88
N ALA A 167 -46.34 -16.38 -4.74
CA ALA A 167 -46.15 -15.24 -5.64
C ALA A 167 -46.08 -13.92 -4.85
N PHE A 168 -46.90 -13.78 -3.80
CA PHE A 168 -46.77 -12.65 -2.87
C PHE A 168 -45.45 -12.70 -2.11
N SER A 169 -45.04 -13.89 -1.64
CA SER A 169 -43.79 -14.06 -0.88
C SER A 169 -42.56 -13.66 -1.70
N ASP A 170 -42.49 -14.06 -2.97
CA ASP A 170 -41.41 -13.68 -3.89
C ASP A 170 -41.41 -12.17 -4.17
N PHE A 171 -42.59 -11.58 -4.42
CA PHE A 171 -42.73 -10.14 -4.60
C PHE A 171 -42.29 -9.36 -3.35
N ALA A 172 -42.69 -9.80 -2.16
CA ALA A 172 -42.32 -9.19 -0.89
C ALA A 172 -40.80 -9.26 -0.65
N ALA A 173 -40.17 -10.39 -0.97
CA ALA A 173 -38.72 -10.56 -0.88
C ALA A 173 -37.97 -9.60 -1.83
N GLN A 174 -38.41 -9.48 -3.09
CA GLN A 174 -37.82 -8.53 -4.05
C GLN A 174 -37.98 -7.08 -3.59
N ARG A 175 -39.16 -6.70 -3.07
CA ARG A 175 -39.40 -5.35 -2.52
C ARG A 175 -38.61 -5.08 -1.25
N ALA A 176 -38.42 -6.08 -0.39
CA ALA A 176 -37.57 -5.98 0.78
C ALA A 176 -36.10 -5.75 0.40
N GLU A 177 -35.61 -6.43 -0.65
CA GLU A 177 -34.25 -6.22 -1.16
C GLU A 177 -34.06 -4.82 -1.74
N VAL A 178 -34.98 -4.36 -2.59
CA VAL A 178 -34.94 -2.99 -3.15
C VAL A 178 -34.93 -1.94 -2.04
N ARG A 179 -35.78 -2.09 -1.02
CA ARG A 179 -35.78 -1.20 0.15
C ARG A 179 -34.48 -1.28 0.94
N ARG A 180 -33.88 -2.47 1.11
CA ARG A 180 -32.59 -2.60 1.81
C ARG A 180 -31.48 -1.86 1.07
N VAL A 181 -31.42 -1.99 -0.25
CA VAL A 181 -30.45 -1.29 -1.10
C VAL A 181 -30.68 0.22 -1.09
N GLU A 182 -31.93 0.69 -1.21
CA GLU A 182 -32.24 2.12 -1.11
C GLU A 182 -31.98 2.68 0.29
N ASN A 183 -32.27 1.91 1.34
CA ASN A 183 -31.98 2.29 2.71
C ASN A 183 -30.48 2.41 2.93
N ALA A 184 -29.68 1.44 2.48
CA ALA A 184 -28.22 1.51 2.56
C ALA A 184 -27.63 2.71 1.79
N ARG A 185 -28.18 3.04 0.61
CA ARG A 185 -27.74 4.19 -0.19
C ARG A 185 -28.00 5.54 0.49
N ASN A 186 -29.17 5.68 1.11
CA ASN A 186 -29.61 6.96 1.68
C ASN A 186 -29.32 7.09 3.19
N LEU A 187 -28.91 6.00 3.86
CA LEU A 187 -28.63 5.99 5.29
C LEU A 187 -27.47 6.92 5.65
N VAL A 188 -26.43 6.98 4.82
CA VAL A 188 -25.27 7.86 5.05
C VAL A 188 -25.69 9.33 5.07
N ASP A 189 -26.43 9.77 4.05
CA ASP A 189 -26.90 11.15 3.96
C ASP A 189 -27.87 11.50 5.11
N ALA A 190 -28.66 10.52 5.57
CA ALA A 190 -29.54 10.67 6.73
C ALA A 190 -28.76 10.75 8.05
N ILE A 191 -27.68 9.98 8.21
CA ILE A 191 -26.78 10.05 9.37
C ILE A 191 -26.07 11.41 9.39
N GLU A 192 -25.53 11.87 8.26
CA GLU A 192 -24.87 13.18 8.16
C GLU A 192 -25.81 14.32 8.52
N LEU A 193 -27.05 14.28 8.03
CA LEU A 193 -28.08 15.25 8.38
C LEU A 193 -28.44 15.19 9.86
N ALA A 194 -28.63 13.99 10.42
CA ALA A 194 -28.94 13.78 11.83
C ALA A 194 -27.83 14.29 12.76
N ASP A 195 -26.57 14.07 12.40
CA ASP A 195 -25.43 14.55 13.20
C ASP A 195 -25.29 16.08 13.10
N ARG A 196 -25.53 16.67 11.92
CA ARG A 196 -25.61 18.13 11.77
C ARG A 196 -26.73 18.72 12.62
N GLN A 197 -27.91 18.11 12.59
CA GLN A 197 -29.07 18.50 13.39
C GLN A 197 -28.78 18.40 14.89
N LYS A 198 -28.21 17.29 15.35
CA LYS A 198 -27.82 17.08 16.75
C LYS A 198 -26.85 18.17 17.23
N ARG A 199 -25.77 18.42 16.48
CA ARG A 199 -24.77 19.43 16.84
C ARG A 199 -25.38 20.83 16.90
N PHE A 200 -26.26 21.16 15.96
CA PHE A 200 -26.98 22.43 15.99
C PHE A 200 -27.85 22.55 17.26
N LEU A 201 -28.67 21.54 17.56
CA LEU A 201 -29.51 21.56 18.76
C LEU A 201 -28.68 21.65 20.06
N LEU A 202 -27.56 20.92 20.16
CA LEU A 202 -26.65 21.01 21.30
C LEU A 202 -26.05 22.41 21.45
N ALA A 203 -25.66 23.06 20.36
CA ALA A 203 -25.14 24.42 20.38
C ALA A 203 -26.22 25.42 20.84
N GLU A 204 -27.46 25.26 20.36
CA GLU A 204 -28.59 26.11 20.77
C GLU A 204 -28.96 25.92 22.25
N ILE A 205 -28.98 24.67 22.74
CA ILE A 205 -29.20 24.35 24.16
C ILE A 205 -28.11 24.99 25.03
N ALA A 206 -26.84 24.86 24.61
CA ALA A 206 -25.72 25.41 25.36
C ALA A 206 -25.74 26.95 25.42
N GLN A 207 -26.18 27.62 24.34
CA GLN A 207 -26.28 29.07 24.28
C GLN A 207 -27.52 29.61 25.00
N ASN A 208 -28.62 28.85 25.05
CA ASN A 208 -29.91 29.30 25.57
C ASN A 208 -30.55 28.29 26.55
N PRO A 209 -29.88 27.90 27.66
CA PRO A 209 -30.32 26.78 28.50
C PRO A 209 -31.65 26.99 29.23
N THR A 210 -32.12 28.24 29.37
CA THR A 210 -33.40 28.58 30.01
C THR A 210 -34.52 28.86 29.01
N ALA A 211 -34.29 28.67 27.70
CA ALA A 211 -35.33 28.88 26.69
C ALA A 211 -36.44 27.84 26.82
N SER A 212 -37.69 28.23 26.55
CA SER A 212 -38.85 27.33 26.61
C SER A 212 -38.80 26.18 25.59
N THR A 213 -37.90 26.24 24.60
CA THR A 213 -37.66 25.20 23.59
C THR A 213 -36.64 24.14 24.04
N THR A 214 -35.90 24.38 25.12
CA THR A 214 -34.77 23.55 25.57
C THR A 214 -35.19 22.13 25.90
N GLU A 215 -36.30 21.94 26.62
CA GLU A 215 -36.80 20.63 27.01
C GLU A 215 -37.13 19.77 25.78
N ARG A 216 -37.79 20.37 24.78
CA ARG A 216 -38.11 19.71 23.51
C ARG A 216 -36.87 19.37 22.69
N PHE A 217 -35.88 20.26 22.65
CA PHE A 217 -34.62 19.98 21.96
C PHE A 217 -33.81 18.88 22.66
N LEU A 218 -33.83 18.83 23.99
CA LEU A 218 -33.17 17.79 24.76
C LEU A 218 -33.73 16.39 24.43
N ASP A 219 -35.05 16.25 24.33
CA ASP A 219 -35.68 14.98 23.98
C ASP A 219 -35.41 14.56 22.53
N LEU A 220 -35.36 15.53 21.60
CA LEU A 220 -34.96 15.26 20.21
C LEU A 220 -33.49 14.85 20.10
N VAL A 221 -32.59 15.47 20.87
CA VAL A 221 -31.18 15.07 20.95
C VAL A 221 -31.03 13.66 21.50
N LYS A 222 -31.76 13.29 22.56
CA LYS A 222 -31.78 11.90 23.07
C LYS A 222 -32.22 10.91 22.00
N GLY A 223 -33.30 11.22 21.26
CA GLY A 223 -33.75 10.40 20.14
C GLY A 223 -32.67 10.24 19.06
N LEU A 224 -31.94 11.33 18.74
CA LEU A 224 -30.85 11.28 17.77
C LEU A 224 -29.65 10.48 18.29
N ASP A 225 -29.35 10.51 19.59
CA ASP A 225 -28.30 9.70 20.22
C ASP A 225 -28.59 8.19 20.19
N GLU A 226 -29.85 7.82 20.42
CA GLU A 226 -30.30 6.44 20.29
C GLU A 226 -30.11 5.94 18.85
N GLN A 227 -30.44 6.77 17.86
CA GLN A 227 -30.27 6.45 16.44
C GLN A 227 -28.82 6.53 15.97
N ALA A 228 -27.96 7.33 16.60
CA ALA A 228 -26.52 7.37 16.31
C ALA A 228 -25.83 6.07 16.72
N THR A 229 -26.35 5.39 17.74
CA THR A 229 -25.83 4.08 18.18
C THR A 229 -26.28 2.96 17.22
N ARG A 230 -27.47 3.10 16.63
CA ARG A 230 -28.07 2.11 15.71
C ARG A 230 -28.80 2.80 14.55
N PRO A 231 -28.07 3.20 13.50
CA PRO A 231 -28.68 3.94 12.40
C PRO A 231 -29.69 3.08 11.64
N ASN A 232 -30.96 3.48 11.67
CA ASN A 232 -32.01 2.89 10.88
C ASN A 232 -32.72 3.99 10.08
N LEU A 233 -32.69 3.90 8.74
CA LEU A 233 -33.24 4.96 7.89
C LEU A 233 -34.74 5.20 8.16
N ASP A 234 -35.50 4.15 8.44
CA ASP A 234 -36.95 4.21 8.68
C ASP A 234 -37.28 4.90 10.01
N GLN A 235 -36.33 4.94 10.96
CA GLN A 235 -36.46 5.66 12.23
C GLN A 235 -35.81 7.06 12.16
N LEU A 236 -34.68 7.18 11.46
CA LEU A 236 -33.94 8.43 11.28
C LEU A 236 -34.71 9.45 10.44
N LYS A 237 -35.37 9.04 9.34
CA LYS A 237 -36.16 9.96 8.51
C LYS A 237 -37.27 10.69 9.28
N PRO A 238 -38.19 10.00 9.98
CA PRO A 238 -39.24 10.67 10.72
C PRO A 238 -38.68 11.51 11.87
N LEU A 239 -37.65 11.02 12.58
CA LEU A 239 -37.01 11.77 13.66
C LEU A 239 -36.35 13.06 13.13
N SER A 240 -35.62 12.96 12.02
CA SER A 240 -34.99 14.11 11.36
C SER A 240 -36.02 15.14 10.88
N ALA A 241 -37.19 14.69 10.41
CA ALA A 241 -38.31 15.57 10.07
C ALA A 241 -38.93 16.26 11.31
N GLN A 242 -39.01 15.57 12.45
CA GLN A 242 -39.45 16.17 13.72
C GLN A 242 -38.47 17.24 14.21
N VAL A 243 -37.16 16.99 14.08
CA VAL A 243 -36.13 17.99 14.40
C VAL A 243 -36.25 19.20 13.50
N ASP A 244 -36.39 18.99 12.19
CA ASP A 244 -36.57 20.06 11.20
C ASP A 244 -37.83 20.91 11.49
N LEU A 245 -38.92 20.27 11.90
CA LEU A 245 -40.14 20.95 12.36
C LEU A 245 -39.90 21.76 13.64
N ALA A 246 -39.19 21.21 14.63
CA ALA A 246 -38.90 21.88 15.88
C ALA A 246 -38.00 23.12 15.67
N ILE A 247 -36.99 23.01 14.80
CA ILE A 247 -36.14 24.13 14.38
C ILE A 247 -36.98 25.23 13.72
N ARG A 248 -37.92 24.87 12.82
CA ARG A 248 -38.83 25.85 12.19
C ARG A 248 -39.75 26.53 13.20
N GLN A 249 -40.36 25.78 14.11
CA GLN A 249 -41.28 26.32 15.12
C GLN A 249 -40.55 27.25 16.11
N ALA A 250 -39.26 27.03 16.33
CA ALA A 250 -38.41 27.92 17.12
C ALA A 250 -37.90 29.16 16.34
N GLY A 251 -38.22 29.29 15.04
CA GLY A 251 -37.72 30.38 14.20
C GLY A 251 -36.24 30.27 13.83
N LEU A 252 -35.60 29.13 14.07
CA LEU A 252 -34.15 28.92 13.96
C LEU A 252 -33.69 28.40 12.58
N ARG A 253 -34.59 28.39 11.58
CA ARG A 253 -34.29 27.79 10.26
C ARG A 253 -33.08 28.42 9.57
N ASN A 254 -32.99 29.75 9.58
CA ASN A 254 -31.88 30.46 8.94
C ASN A 254 -30.55 30.22 9.67
N ALA A 255 -30.58 30.13 11.00
CA ALA A 255 -29.41 29.79 11.81
C ALA A 255 -28.91 28.37 11.50
N PHE A 256 -29.82 27.40 11.37
CA PHE A 256 -29.46 26.03 10.99
C PHE A 256 -28.84 25.96 9.59
N LEU A 257 -29.39 26.69 8.62
CA LEU A 257 -28.85 26.72 7.25
C LEU A 257 -27.46 27.39 7.18
N ALA A 258 -27.23 28.42 8.01
CA ALA A 258 -25.95 29.11 8.12
C ALA A 258 -24.89 28.36 8.93
N ALA A 259 -25.28 27.36 9.72
CA ALA A 259 -24.35 26.54 10.50
C ALA A 259 -23.46 25.68 9.57
N PRO A 260 -22.12 25.75 9.68
CA PRO A 260 -21.20 25.07 8.77
C PRO A 260 -21.34 23.54 8.79
N SER A 261 -21.17 22.90 7.63
CA SER A 261 -21.12 21.43 7.49
C SER A 261 -19.74 20.87 7.83
N VAL A 262 -19.66 19.55 8.01
CA VAL A 262 -18.53 18.81 8.61
C VAL A 262 -17.18 18.97 7.89
N ALA A 263 -17.18 19.42 6.63
CA ALA A 263 -15.94 19.62 5.87
C ALA A 263 -15.05 20.77 6.40
N ALA A 264 -15.57 21.68 7.23
CA ALA A 264 -14.85 22.88 7.67
C ALA A 264 -14.32 22.86 9.12
N ALA A 265 -14.60 21.80 9.90
CA ALA A 265 -14.31 21.80 11.35
C ALA A 265 -13.62 20.51 11.82
N GLN A 266 -12.50 20.14 11.18
CA GLN A 266 -11.51 19.26 11.81
C GLN A 266 -10.43 20.13 12.47
N GLY A 267 -10.75 20.58 13.68
CA GLY A 267 -9.82 21.23 14.59
C GLY A 267 -10.16 20.80 16.00
N SER A 268 -9.39 19.84 16.51
CA SER A 268 -9.27 19.43 17.93
C SER A 268 -10.50 18.85 18.63
N LEU A 269 -10.41 17.59 19.05
CA LEU A 269 -10.71 17.13 20.43
C LEU A 269 -9.93 15.83 20.74
N PRO A 270 -9.63 15.54 22.03
CA PRO A 270 -8.42 14.83 22.46
C PRO A 270 -8.53 13.31 22.57
N VAL A 271 -7.35 12.70 22.54
CA VAL A 271 -7.05 11.28 22.76
C VAL A 271 -7.40 10.86 24.20
N GLY A 272 -8.22 9.82 24.35
CA GLY A 272 -8.45 9.08 25.59
C GLY A 272 -7.96 7.64 25.45
N SER A 273 -7.00 7.27 26.30
CA SER A 273 -6.23 6.04 26.30
C SER A 273 -6.96 4.80 26.84
N GLY A 274 -6.59 3.63 26.30
CA GLY A 274 -6.18 2.47 27.12
C GLY A 274 -7.28 1.59 27.72
N GLY A 275 -7.64 0.52 27.01
CA GLY A 275 -8.35 -0.63 27.57
C GLY A 275 -7.87 -1.92 26.91
N THR A 276 -7.08 -2.72 27.62
CA THR A 276 -6.63 -4.05 27.22
C THR A 276 -7.82 -5.00 27.05
N ALA A 277 -8.01 -5.54 25.84
CA ALA A 277 -9.09 -6.48 25.54
C ALA A 277 -8.60 -7.93 25.65
N THR A 278 -9.00 -8.60 26.72
CA THR A 278 -9.14 -10.06 26.76
C THR A 278 -10.52 -10.45 26.25
N GLY A 279 -10.58 -11.30 25.22
CA GLY A 279 -11.71 -12.16 24.86
C GLY A 279 -13.00 -11.45 24.37
N ILE A 280 -13.12 -11.22 23.06
CA ILE A 280 -14.42 -10.94 22.43
C ILE A 280 -15.00 -12.27 21.94
N THR A 281 -15.88 -12.87 22.74
CA THR A 281 -16.88 -13.82 22.26
C THR A 281 -18.00 -13.05 21.57
N THR A 282 -18.56 -13.60 20.49
CA THR A 282 -19.57 -13.05 19.58
C THR A 282 -20.96 -12.76 20.17
N ASN A 283 -21.05 -12.32 21.42
CA ASN A 283 -22.31 -11.90 22.03
C ASN A 283 -22.19 -10.48 22.59
N GLY A 284 -22.61 -9.47 21.84
CA GLY A 284 -22.77 -8.12 22.36
C GLY A 284 -22.91 -7.00 21.32
N LYS A 285 -24.17 -6.60 21.08
CA LYS A 285 -24.69 -5.27 20.67
C LYS A 285 -24.14 -4.52 19.42
N ASP A 286 -22.93 -4.77 18.91
CA ASP A 286 -22.35 -4.03 17.77
C ASP A 286 -22.41 -4.81 16.43
N GLY A 287 -22.31 -6.15 16.47
CA GLY A 287 -22.41 -7.01 15.28
C GLY A 287 -23.80 -7.03 14.62
N ALA A 288 -24.85 -6.64 15.35
CA ALA A 288 -26.22 -6.63 14.84
C ALA A 288 -26.52 -5.45 13.89
N ALA A 289 -25.78 -4.33 13.99
CA ALA A 289 -25.98 -3.16 13.13
C ALA A 289 -25.40 -3.36 11.72
N LEU A 290 -24.18 -3.94 11.62
CA LEU A 290 -23.59 -4.31 10.33
C LEU A 290 -24.33 -5.51 9.69
N ALA A 291 -24.87 -6.44 10.48
CA ALA A 291 -25.67 -7.56 9.97
C ALA A 291 -26.95 -7.10 9.25
N ASN A 292 -27.56 -5.99 9.69
CA ASN A 292 -28.74 -5.42 9.02
C ASN A 292 -28.39 -4.61 7.75
N ALA A 293 -27.11 -4.27 7.54
CA ALA A 293 -26.58 -3.61 6.35
C ALA A 293 -26.05 -4.60 5.30
N LEU A 294 -26.14 -5.91 5.57
CA LEU A 294 -25.68 -6.96 4.67
C LEU A 294 -26.47 -6.99 3.37
N THR A 295 -25.75 -6.94 2.25
CA THR A 295 -26.26 -7.14 0.89
C THR A 295 -25.44 -8.24 0.20
N GLU A 296 -25.92 -8.73 -0.94
CA GLU A 296 -25.14 -9.66 -1.76
C GLU A 296 -23.79 -9.07 -2.19
N LYS A 297 -23.72 -7.75 -2.42
CA LYS A 297 -22.50 -7.09 -2.89
C LYS A 297 -21.47 -6.91 -1.79
N ASN A 298 -21.90 -6.60 -0.56
CA ASN A 298 -20.98 -6.34 0.55
C ASN A 298 -20.70 -7.56 1.44
N ARG A 299 -21.36 -8.70 1.16
CA ARG A 299 -21.18 -9.96 1.88
C ARG A 299 -19.71 -10.31 2.11
N PHE A 300 -18.86 -10.18 1.09
CA PHE A 300 -17.44 -10.54 1.19
C PHE A 300 -16.66 -9.74 2.25
N LEU A 301 -17.12 -8.52 2.58
CA LEU A 301 -16.54 -7.71 3.65
C LEU A 301 -16.97 -8.21 5.03
N LEU A 302 -18.24 -8.60 5.16
CA LEU A 302 -18.90 -8.82 6.45
C LEU A 302 -18.91 -10.28 6.91
N GLU A 303 -18.93 -11.23 5.98
CA GLU A 303 -18.98 -12.67 6.26
C GLU A 303 -17.60 -13.33 6.17
N GLY A 304 -17.31 -14.26 7.10
CA GLY A 304 -16.08 -15.04 7.19
C GLY A 304 -15.39 -14.89 8.55
N SER A 305 -14.15 -15.36 8.68
CA SER A 305 -13.42 -15.27 9.96
C SER A 305 -13.04 -13.82 10.28
N VAL A 306 -13.09 -13.43 11.56
CA VAL A 306 -12.64 -12.10 12.01
C VAL A 306 -11.15 -11.86 11.72
N ASP A 307 -10.37 -12.94 11.62
CA ASP A 307 -8.92 -12.89 11.36
C ASP A 307 -8.58 -12.76 9.87
N ASP A 308 -9.56 -12.77 8.98
CA ASP A 308 -9.32 -12.66 7.54
C ASP A 308 -8.91 -11.24 7.14
N VAL A 309 -8.08 -11.18 6.10
CA VAL A 309 -7.66 -9.94 5.44
C VAL A 309 -8.15 -9.94 4.00
N ILE A 310 -8.89 -8.92 3.65
CA ILE A 310 -9.67 -8.84 2.41
C ILE A 310 -9.03 -7.77 1.54
N PHE A 311 -8.92 -8.06 0.25
CA PHE A 311 -8.53 -7.08 -0.75
C PHE A 311 -9.70 -6.85 -1.69
N ALA A 312 -10.07 -5.58 -1.88
CA ALA A 312 -11.08 -5.15 -2.84
C ALA A 312 -10.40 -4.30 -3.92
N TYR A 313 -10.69 -4.55 -5.19
CA TYR A 313 -10.18 -3.74 -6.29
C TYR A 313 -11.22 -2.71 -6.73
N ASN A 314 -10.75 -1.58 -7.22
CA ASN A 314 -11.58 -0.53 -7.77
C ASN A 314 -12.11 -0.94 -9.15
N ALA A 315 -13.42 -1.15 -9.24
CA ALA A 315 -14.11 -1.57 -10.46
C ALA A 315 -14.75 -0.38 -11.20
N SER A 316 -14.58 0.85 -10.71
CA SER A 316 -15.09 2.05 -11.37
C SER A 316 -14.24 2.39 -12.60
N SER A 317 -14.79 3.25 -13.46
CA SER A 317 -14.04 3.86 -14.57
C SER A 317 -13.01 4.90 -14.12
N THR A 318 -12.91 5.18 -12.82
CA THR A 318 -11.99 6.16 -12.22
C THR A 318 -10.78 5.51 -11.56
N ALA A 319 -10.67 4.18 -11.63
CA ALA A 319 -9.51 3.43 -11.16
C ALA A 319 -8.21 3.95 -11.81
N PRO A 320 -7.16 4.26 -11.00
CA PRO A 320 -5.91 4.81 -11.52
C PRO A 320 -5.15 3.92 -12.51
N HIS A 321 -5.08 2.61 -12.23
CA HIS A 321 -4.30 1.62 -12.97
C HIS A 321 -4.98 0.25 -13.08
N VAL A 322 -5.90 -0.12 -12.17
CA VAL A 322 -6.56 -1.43 -12.22
C VAL A 322 -7.70 -1.44 -13.23
N LEU A 323 -7.77 -2.50 -14.05
CA LEU A 323 -8.87 -2.73 -14.98
C LEU A 323 -9.11 -4.21 -15.22
N LYS A 324 -10.29 -4.52 -15.75
CA LYS A 324 -10.65 -5.88 -16.17
C LYS A 324 -10.42 -6.03 -17.67
N ASN A 325 -9.61 -7.00 -18.07
CA ASN A 325 -9.32 -7.24 -19.49
C ASN A 325 -10.51 -7.93 -20.20
N LEU A 326 -10.40 -8.15 -21.52
CA LEU A 326 -11.46 -8.80 -22.32
C LEU A 326 -11.80 -10.23 -21.88
N LYS A 327 -10.89 -10.94 -21.21
CA LYS A 327 -11.10 -12.29 -20.67
C LYS A 327 -11.76 -12.28 -19.29
N GLY A 328 -11.83 -11.11 -18.67
CA GLY A 328 -12.32 -10.96 -17.31
C GLY A 328 -11.24 -11.02 -16.24
N ASP A 329 -9.96 -11.06 -16.59
CA ASP A 329 -8.87 -11.05 -15.61
C ASP A 329 -8.62 -9.62 -15.10
N ILE A 330 -8.26 -9.51 -13.82
CA ILE A 330 -7.83 -8.23 -13.22
C ILE A 330 -6.38 -7.98 -13.60
N VAL A 331 -6.12 -6.84 -14.23
CA VAL A 331 -4.79 -6.42 -14.67
C VAL A 331 -4.50 -4.99 -14.21
N PHE A 332 -3.23 -4.68 -14.03
CA PHE A 332 -2.76 -3.36 -13.61
C PHE A 332 -1.92 -2.72 -14.71
N GLU A 333 -2.37 -1.57 -15.21
CA GLU A 333 -1.63 -0.78 -16.20
C GLU A 333 -0.26 -0.39 -15.65
N LYS A 334 0.75 -0.41 -16.53
CA LYS A 334 2.16 -0.15 -16.17
C LYS A 334 2.66 -1.01 -14.99
N LYS A 335 1.99 -2.15 -14.72
CA LYS A 335 2.28 -3.05 -13.59
C LYS A 335 2.38 -2.29 -12.26
N THR A 336 1.57 -1.26 -12.09
CA THR A 336 1.58 -0.39 -10.90
C THR A 336 0.24 -0.50 -10.18
N ALA A 337 0.25 -0.58 -8.85
CA ALA A 337 -0.95 -0.54 -8.02
C ALA A 337 -0.84 0.52 -6.94
N SER A 338 -1.84 1.40 -6.86
CA SER A 338 -2.09 2.29 -5.72
C SER A 338 -2.95 1.56 -4.69
N VAL A 339 -2.44 1.42 -3.46
CA VAL A 339 -3.05 0.60 -2.42
C VAL A 339 -3.30 1.45 -1.18
N CYS A 340 -4.48 1.31 -0.60
CA CYS A 340 -4.79 1.89 0.70
C CYS A 340 -5.18 0.83 1.73
N LEU A 341 -4.78 1.04 2.99
CA LEU A 341 -5.09 0.15 4.10
C LEU A 341 -6.23 0.78 4.93
N PHE A 342 -7.38 0.13 4.93
CA PHE A 342 -8.63 0.65 5.49
C PHE A 342 -8.71 0.44 7.01
N GLN A 343 -7.98 1.27 7.74
CA GLN A 343 -7.91 1.27 9.20
C GLN A 343 -7.26 2.55 9.72
N LYS A 344 -7.62 2.99 10.94
CA LYS A 344 -7.12 4.24 11.56
C LYS A 344 -5.63 4.25 11.86
N SER A 345 -5.04 3.09 12.12
CA SER A 345 -3.61 2.96 12.37
C SER A 345 -3.00 2.01 11.36
N VAL A 346 -2.19 2.52 10.45
CA VAL A 346 -1.41 1.71 9.53
C VAL A 346 -0.10 1.34 10.21
N ASP A 347 0.13 0.04 10.43
CA ASP A 347 1.39 -0.46 10.97
C ASP A 347 2.27 -1.05 9.87
N VAL A 348 3.55 -1.21 10.20
CA VAL A 348 4.56 -1.76 9.30
C VAL A 348 4.23 -3.22 8.88
N PRO A 349 3.74 -4.11 9.77
CA PRO A 349 3.20 -5.42 9.38
C PRO A 349 2.10 -5.39 8.31
N ASP A 350 1.17 -4.44 8.38
CA ASP A 350 0.08 -4.29 7.41
C ASP A 350 0.57 -3.97 6.00
N VAL A 351 1.51 -3.04 5.90
CA VAL A 351 2.15 -2.67 4.63
C VAL A 351 2.81 -3.89 3.99
N THR A 352 3.46 -4.72 4.79
CA THR A 352 4.16 -5.92 4.29
C THR A 352 3.21 -7.02 3.90
N LEU A 353 2.14 -7.21 4.66
CA LEU A 353 1.09 -8.15 4.30
C LEU A 353 0.48 -7.76 2.94
N ALA A 354 0.17 -6.48 2.73
CA ALA A 354 -0.34 -5.97 1.47
C ALA A 354 0.63 -6.23 0.30
N ARG A 355 1.93 -5.97 0.48
CA ARG A 355 2.94 -6.24 -0.56
C ARG A 355 3.05 -7.72 -0.88
N ARG A 356 3.14 -8.58 0.14
CA ARG A 356 3.24 -10.03 -0.04
C ARG A 356 2.00 -10.58 -0.74
N ALA A 357 0.81 -10.11 -0.38
CA ALA A 357 -0.45 -10.56 -0.98
C ALA A 357 -0.55 -10.21 -2.47
N LEU A 358 -0.04 -9.05 -2.86
CA LEU A 358 -0.11 -8.54 -4.23
C LEU A 358 1.09 -8.96 -5.10
N SER A 359 2.17 -9.49 -4.51
CA SER A 359 3.37 -9.90 -5.27
C SER A 359 3.12 -10.95 -6.37
N PRO A 360 2.19 -11.91 -6.23
CA PRO A 360 1.89 -12.88 -7.30
C PRO A 360 1.30 -12.24 -8.56
N MET A 361 0.85 -10.98 -8.50
CA MET A 361 0.29 -10.25 -9.65
C MET A 361 1.36 -9.64 -10.56
N ALA A 362 2.65 -9.91 -10.31
CA ALA A 362 3.78 -9.46 -11.13
C ALA A 362 3.83 -7.92 -11.32
N LEU A 363 3.50 -7.19 -10.26
CA LEU A 363 3.59 -5.73 -10.20
C LEU A 363 5.05 -5.27 -10.10
N GLU A 364 5.42 -4.22 -10.82
CA GLU A 364 6.73 -3.56 -10.73
C GLU A 364 6.74 -2.51 -9.60
N ALA A 365 5.59 -1.89 -9.30
CA ALA A 365 5.45 -0.90 -8.24
C ALA A 365 4.15 -1.09 -7.45
N ILE A 366 4.28 -1.21 -6.13
CA ILE A 366 3.14 -1.21 -5.19
C ILE A 366 3.26 0.04 -4.31
N LEU A 367 2.43 1.03 -4.57
CA LEU A 367 2.40 2.32 -3.90
C LEU A 367 1.37 2.24 -2.77
N ILE A 368 1.84 2.06 -1.53
CA ILE A 368 0.97 1.95 -0.36
C ILE A 368 0.98 3.29 0.37
N GLU A 369 -0.21 3.88 0.56
CA GLU A 369 -0.36 5.11 1.33
C GLU A 369 -0.04 4.82 2.81
N PRO A 370 0.91 5.55 3.44
CA PRO A 370 1.26 5.33 4.85
C PRO A 370 0.23 5.90 5.83
N THR A 371 -0.79 6.60 5.34
CA THR A 371 -1.90 7.14 6.14
C THR A 371 -3.20 6.36 5.92
N PRO A 372 -4.14 6.39 6.87
CA PRO A 372 -5.47 5.81 6.71
C PRO A 372 -6.17 6.29 5.43
N CYS A 373 -7.03 5.46 4.87
CA CYS A 373 -7.79 5.84 3.68
C CYS A 373 -8.65 7.07 3.92
N VAL A 374 -8.70 7.94 2.91
CA VAL A 374 -9.54 9.14 2.92
C VAL A 374 -10.94 8.75 2.45
N ALA A 375 -11.92 8.78 3.37
CA ALA A 375 -13.26 8.20 3.19
C ALA A 375 -14.05 8.75 1.99
N ASP A 376 -13.86 10.03 1.67
CA ASP A 376 -14.49 10.73 0.54
C ASP A 376 -13.76 10.51 -0.80
N ARG A 377 -12.55 9.93 -0.78
CA ARG A 377 -11.70 9.74 -1.97
C ARG A 377 -11.23 8.30 -2.15
N LEU A 378 -12.01 7.34 -1.67
CA LEU A 378 -11.67 5.91 -1.79
C LEU A 378 -11.35 5.49 -3.23
N GLN A 379 -12.12 5.96 -4.21
CA GLN A 379 -11.91 5.64 -5.65
C GLN A 379 -10.57 6.12 -6.25
N THR A 380 -9.73 6.84 -5.50
CA THR A 380 -8.37 7.21 -5.93
C THR A 380 -7.35 6.09 -5.74
N TYR A 381 -7.75 4.97 -5.13
CA TYR A 381 -6.91 3.79 -4.93
C TYR A 381 -7.35 2.66 -5.85
N ASP A 382 -6.40 1.90 -6.36
CA ASP A 382 -6.67 0.70 -7.16
C ASP A 382 -7.13 -0.46 -6.27
N VAL A 383 -6.54 -0.59 -5.09
CA VAL A 383 -6.82 -1.67 -4.15
C VAL A 383 -7.00 -1.12 -2.75
N ILE A 384 -8.02 -1.63 -2.05
CA ILE A 384 -8.21 -1.40 -0.62
C ILE A 384 -7.98 -2.72 0.12
N MET A 385 -7.08 -2.71 1.12
CA MET A 385 -6.89 -3.81 2.06
C MET A 385 -7.71 -3.55 3.32
N ILE A 386 -8.44 -4.57 3.79
CA ILE A 386 -9.29 -4.49 4.98
C ILE A 386 -8.98 -5.69 5.88
N ARG A 387 -8.58 -5.45 7.14
CA ARG A 387 -8.65 -6.51 8.16
C ARG A 387 -10.07 -6.58 8.70
N ARG A 388 -10.70 -7.76 8.65
CA ARG A 388 -12.10 -7.88 9.07
C ARG A 388 -12.29 -7.49 10.55
N ALA A 389 -11.39 -7.91 11.44
CA ALA A 389 -11.40 -7.48 12.84
C ALA A 389 -11.18 -5.96 13.03
N ALA A 390 -10.45 -5.29 12.14
CA ALA A 390 -10.31 -3.83 12.20
C ALA A 390 -11.59 -3.14 11.73
N LEU A 391 -12.20 -3.62 10.63
CA LEU A 391 -13.46 -3.10 10.08
C LEU A 391 -14.57 -3.01 11.15
N PHE A 392 -14.71 -4.04 11.99
CA PHE A 392 -15.70 -4.06 13.07
C PHE A 392 -15.39 -3.14 14.26
N ARG A 393 -14.17 -2.58 14.33
CA ARG A 393 -13.72 -1.66 15.38
C ARG A 393 -13.58 -0.22 14.90
N GLU A 394 -13.75 0.02 13.61
CA GLU A 394 -13.66 1.36 13.02
C GLU A 394 -14.89 2.23 13.32
N ASP A 395 -14.75 3.53 13.06
CA ASP A 395 -15.88 4.46 13.16
C ASP A 395 -16.98 4.11 12.14
N GLN A 396 -18.25 4.15 12.56
CA GLN A 396 -19.36 3.73 11.70
C GLN A 396 -19.45 4.57 10.41
N VAL A 397 -19.22 5.89 10.48
CA VAL A 397 -19.23 6.76 9.30
C VAL A 397 -18.13 6.35 8.32
N TYR A 398 -16.96 6.00 8.86
CA TYR A 398 -15.84 5.49 8.07
C TYR A 398 -16.21 4.18 7.36
N VAL A 399 -16.72 3.19 8.09
CA VAL A 399 -17.13 1.89 7.55
C VAL A 399 -18.23 2.03 6.49
N PHE A 400 -19.24 2.87 6.74
CA PHE A 400 -20.32 3.10 5.77
C PHE A 400 -19.84 3.77 4.47
N ALA A 401 -18.78 4.60 4.52
CA ALA A 401 -18.19 5.15 3.31
C ALA A 401 -17.68 4.04 2.38
N LEU A 402 -17.00 3.01 2.92
CA LEU A 402 -16.57 1.84 2.13
C LEU A 402 -17.76 1.01 1.64
N LEU A 403 -18.74 0.71 2.51
CA LEU A 403 -19.93 -0.06 2.13
C LEU A 403 -20.68 0.61 0.98
N LYS A 404 -20.85 1.95 1.02
CA LYS A 404 -21.46 2.72 -0.08
C LYS A 404 -20.75 2.49 -1.40
N GLN A 405 -19.41 2.49 -1.42
CA GLN A 405 -18.64 2.26 -2.65
C GLN A 405 -18.83 0.85 -3.20
N VAL A 406 -18.93 -0.16 -2.34
CA VAL A 406 -19.24 -1.53 -2.75
C VAL A 406 -20.66 -1.64 -3.30
N GLU A 407 -21.65 -1.01 -2.65
CA GLU A 407 -23.06 -1.06 -3.09
C GLU A 407 -23.27 -0.45 -4.49
N ILE A 408 -22.60 0.67 -4.78
CA ILE A 408 -22.65 1.31 -6.09
C ILE A 408 -21.77 0.59 -7.13
N GLY A 409 -21.04 -0.46 -6.74
CA GLY A 409 -20.18 -1.25 -7.63
C GLY A 409 -18.84 -0.60 -7.95
N ALA A 410 -18.42 0.42 -7.20
CA ALA A 410 -17.10 1.02 -7.35
C ALA A 410 -15.98 0.12 -6.80
N TYR A 411 -16.28 -0.77 -5.85
CA TYR A 411 -15.35 -1.80 -5.38
C TYR A 411 -15.95 -3.20 -5.47
N ALA A 412 -15.10 -4.16 -5.82
CA ALA A 412 -15.43 -5.58 -5.94
C ALA A 412 -14.33 -6.44 -5.29
N PRO A 413 -14.63 -7.69 -4.89
CA PRO A 413 -13.64 -8.56 -4.25
C PRO A 413 -12.48 -8.89 -5.21
N LEU A 414 -11.24 -8.76 -4.73
CA LEU A 414 -10.03 -9.17 -5.43
C LEU A 414 -9.53 -10.53 -4.92
N MET A 415 -9.32 -10.63 -3.60
CA MET A 415 -8.93 -11.86 -2.92
C MET A 415 -9.22 -11.77 -1.42
N THR A 416 -9.19 -12.90 -0.71
CA THR A 416 -9.23 -12.96 0.75
C THR A 416 -8.10 -13.87 1.24
N LEU A 417 -7.31 -13.37 2.19
CA LEU A 417 -6.33 -14.15 2.93
C LEU A 417 -7.00 -14.66 4.20
N SER A 418 -7.09 -15.99 4.32
CA SER A 418 -7.66 -16.62 5.50
C SER A 418 -6.77 -16.40 6.72
N GLY A 419 -7.37 -15.99 7.84
CA GLY A 419 -6.67 -15.88 9.12
C GLY A 419 -6.06 -17.20 9.57
N THR A 420 -6.71 -18.34 9.28
CA THR A 420 -6.17 -19.67 9.62
C THR A 420 -4.94 -20.02 8.81
N ASP A 421 -4.91 -19.63 7.54
CA ASP A 421 -3.78 -19.92 6.64
C ASP A 421 -2.60 -19.03 7.00
N MET A 422 -2.84 -17.76 7.31
CA MET A 422 -1.82 -16.85 7.83
C MET A 422 -1.25 -17.33 9.18
N ALA A 423 -2.10 -17.85 10.07
CA ALA A 423 -1.67 -18.42 11.34
C ALA A 423 -0.86 -19.72 11.12
N ALA A 424 -1.27 -20.58 10.18
CA ALA A 424 -0.52 -21.77 9.80
C ALA A 424 0.86 -21.41 9.20
N GLN A 425 0.93 -20.45 8.28
CA GLN A 425 2.19 -19.96 7.72
C GLN A 425 3.10 -19.33 8.78
N SER A 426 2.53 -18.60 9.73
CA SER A 426 3.27 -18.05 10.88
C SER A 426 3.74 -19.15 11.82
N GLY A 427 2.93 -20.17 12.05
CA GLY A 427 3.29 -21.38 12.79
C GLY A 427 4.44 -22.14 12.13
N ASP A 428 4.41 -22.28 10.81
CA ASP A 428 5.50 -22.90 10.04
C ASP A 428 6.79 -22.06 10.11
N ALA A 429 6.68 -20.73 10.09
CA ALA A 429 7.83 -19.85 10.31
C ALA A 429 8.40 -20.00 11.74
N GLY A 430 7.53 -20.16 12.74
CA GLY A 430 7.90 -20.48 14.12
C GLY A 430 8.64 -21.81 14.23
N ARG A 431 8.12 -22.87 13.62
CA ARG A 431 8.78 -24.19 13.57
C ARG A 431 10.15 -24.14 12.88
N ARG A 432 10.28 -23.38 11.78
CA ARG A 432 11.57 -23.19 11.10
C ARG A 432 12.57 -22.47 12.00
N LEU A 433 12.12 -21.42 12.71
CA LEU A 433 12.96 -20.73 13.67
C LEU A 433 13.39 -21.65 14.81
N GLU A 434 12.47 -22.46 15.35
CA GLU A 434 12.79 -23.46 16.38
C GLU A 434 13.81 -24.49 15.89
N ALA A 435 13.69 -24.96 14.64
CA ALA A 435 14.66 -25.87 14.03
C ALA A 435 16.06 -25.25 13.89
N ILE A 436 16.15 -23.96 13.57
CA ILE A 436 17.42 -23.20 13.54
C ILE A 436 17.99 -23.06 14.96
N GLU A 437 17.15 -22.74 15.95
CA GLU A 437 17.57 -22.58 17.35
C GLU A 437 18.09 -23.88 17.96
N GLN A 438 17.42 -24.99 17.66
CA GLN A 438 17.81 -26.35 18.04
C GLN A 438 18.97 -26.88 17.18
N GLN A 439 19.34 -26.20 16.09
CA GLN A 439 20.33 -26.65 15.11
C GLN A 439 20.01 -28.06 14.57
N SER A 440 18.73 -28.37 14.41
CA SER A 440 18.24 -29.66 13.92
C SER A 440 18.23 -29.75 12.40
N ARG A 441 18.62 -28.68 11.70
CA ARG A 441 18.71 -28.60 10.24
C ARG A 441 20.05 -28.02 9.81
N GLU A 442 20.73 -28.70 8.89
CA GLU A 442 21.94 -28.22 8.23
C GLU A 442 21.62 -27.51 6.92
N GLY A 443 22.53 -26.64 6.47
CA GLY A 443 22.39 -25.86 5.24
C GLY A 443 22.26 -24.37 5.50
N PHE A 444 21.70 -23.66 4.52
CA PHE A 444 21.64 -22.21 4.50
C PHE A 444 20.20 -21.74 4.30
N GLY A 445 19.82 -20.68 5.01
CA GLY A 445 18.48 -20.13 4.94
C GLY A 445 18.48 -18.62 4.81
N LEU A 446 17.27 -18.07 4.70
CA LEU A 446 17.05 -16.64 4.62
C LEU A 446 16.29 -16.14 5.85
N LEU A 447 16.85 -15.15 6.52
CA LEU A 447 16.18 -14.37 7.56
C LEU A 447 15.76 -13.04 6.95
N VAL A 448 14.47 -12.79 6.90
CA VAL A 448 13.87 -11.62 6.27
C VAL A 448 13.53 -10.59 7.35
N VAL A 449 13.94 -9.35 7.09
CA VAL A 449 13.65 -8.20 7.96
C VAL A 449 12.89 -7.16 7.16
N ASN A 450 11.85 -6.62 7.77
CA ASN A 450 10.97 -5.70 7.09
C ASN A 450 11.57 -4.29 7.03
N ASN A 451 12.12 -3.92 5.88
CA ASN A 451 12.52 -2.56 5.56
C ASN A 451 12.45 -2.30 4.04
N ILE A 452 12.78 -1.09 3.62
CA ILE A 452 12.71 -0.64 2.22
C ILE A 452 13.91 -1.09 1.36
N SER A 453 14.92 -1.73 1.95
CA SER A 453 16.10 -2.16 1.20
C SER A 453 15.75 -3.29 0.22
N GLY A 454 16.47 -3.36 -0.89
CA GLY A 454 16.49 -4.52 -1.79
C GLY A 454 17.69 -5.42 -1.54
N THR A 455 18.54 -5.11 -0.56
CA THR A 455 19.81 -5.82 -0.40
C THR A 455 19.63 -7.08 0.45
N VAL A 456 20.12 -8.20 -0.09
CA VAL A 456 20.31 -9.46 0.61
C VAL A 456 21.76 -9.53 1.05
N CYS A 457 21.97 -9.50 2.36
CA CYS A 457 23.30 -9.60 2.96
C CYS A 457 23.69 -11.09 3.06
N VAL A 458 24.67 -11.50 2.28
CA VAL A 458 25.08 -12.89 2.12
C VAL A 458 26.31 -13.15 3.00
N VAL A 459 26.14 -13.99 4.01
CA VAL A 459 27.18 -14.35 4.98
C VAL A 459 27.68 -15.75 4.66
N VAL A 460 28.66 -15.80 3.75
CA VAL A 460 29.32 -17.05 3.34
C VAL A 460 30.82 -16.80 3.11
N GLU A 461 31.65 -17.69 3.64
CA GLU A 461 33.11 -17.62 3.51
C GLU A 461 33.60 -18.42 2.30
N GLU A 462 33.13 -19.65 2.17
CA GLU A 462 33.51 -20.59 1.11
C GLU A 462 32.47 -20.65 -0.02
N GLN A 463 32.88 -21.19 -1.17
CA GLN A 463 32.00 -21.49 -2.32
C GLN A 463 31.08 -20.33 -2.73
N ARG A 464 31.57 -19.08 -2.62
CA ARG A 464 30.79 -17.86 -2.87
C ARG A 464 30.07 -17.88 -4.21
N GLU A 465 30.71 -18.37 -5.25
CA GLU A 465 30.13 -18.46 -6.59
C GLU A 465 28.97 -19.46 -6.68
N ALA A 466 29.06 -20.59 -5.97
CA ALA A 466 27.98 -21.57 -5.90
C ALA A 466 26.77 -20.99 -5.16
N HIS A 467 26.99 -20.35 -4.01
CA HIS A 467 25.94 -19.61 -3.30
C HIS A 467 25.32 -18.51 -4.16
N GLN A 468 26.16 -17.74 -4.85
CA GLN A 468 25.71 -16.67 -5.73
C GLN A 468 24.82 -17.23 -6.85
N LYS A 469 25.20 -18.36 -7.45
CA LYS A 469 24.42 -19.02 -8.49
C LYS A 469 23.05 -19.46 -7.97
N VAL A 470 23.01 -20.17 -6.84
CA VAL A 470 21.74 -20.61 -6.21
C VAL A 470 20.84 -19.43 -5.87
N LEU A 471 21.39 -18.36 -5.29
CA LEU A 471 20.62 -17.16 -4.94
C LEU A 471 20.12 -16.39 -6.18
N ARG A 472 20.85 -16.41 -7.29
CA ARG A 472 20.39 -15.83 -8.56
C ARG A 472 19.22 -16.63 -9.13
N ASP A 473 19.29 -17.95 -9.08
CA ASP A 473 18.19 -18.83 -9.52
C ASP A 473 16.93 -18.62 -8.66
N TRP A 474 17.09 -18.16 -7.42
CA TRP A 474 16.01 -17.85 -6.47
C TRP A 474 15.58 -16.37 -6.44
N GLN A 475 16.08 -15.52 -7.35
CA GLN A 475 15.71 -14.11 -7.35
C GLN A 475 14.20 -13.84 -7.28
N PRO A 476 13.33 -14.52 -8.07
CA PRO A 476 11.89 -14.28 -8.01
C PRO A 476 11.28 -14.59 -6.65
N GLN A 477 11.70 -15.69 -6.01
CA GLN A 477 11.20 -16.12 -4.71
C GLN A 477 11.68 -15.18 -3.60
N VAL A 478 12.95 -14.76 -3.66
CA VAL A 478 13.49 -13.78 -2.70
C VAL A 478 12.81 -12.43 -2.88
N ALA A 479 12.59 -11.97 -4.11
CA ALA A 479 11.89 -10.72 -4.41
C ALA A 479 10.45 -10.71 -3.87
N ALA A 480 9.78 -11.87 -3.79
CA ALA A 480 8.46 -11.98 -3.19
C ALA A 480 8.46 -11.82 -1.66
N GLU A 481 9.62 -11.92 -1.01
CA GLU A 481 9.77 -11.79 0.44
C GLU A 481 10.35 -10.44 0.90
N ILE A 482 10.92 -9.62 0.00
CA ILE A 482 11.52 -8.32 0.33
C ILE A 482 10.89 -7.16 -0.47
N SER A 483 11.10 -5.91 -0.02
CA SER A 483 10.39 -4.72 -0.55
C SER A 483 10.92 -4.17 -1.89
N ALA A 484 11.99 -4.73 -2.45
CA ALA A 484 12.64 -4.25 -3.67
C ALA A 484 13.43 -5.38 -4.38
N PRO A 485 13.81 -5.21 -5.66
CA PRO A 485 14.57 -6.23 -6.39
C PRO A 485 15.86 -6.64 -5.66
N PRO A 486 16.09 -7.96 -5.46
CA PRO A 486 17.18 -8.47 -4.64
C PRO A 486 18.56 -8.16 -5.22
N LYS A 487 19.38 -7.45 -4.44
CA LYS A 487 20.80 -7.19 -4.68
C LYS A 487 21.64 -7.97 -3.68
N LEU A 488 22.49 -8.88 -4.16
CA LEU A 488 23.36 -9.67 -3.29
C LEU A 488 24.55 -8.84 -2.84
N ASN A 489 24.80 -8.79 -1.53
CA ASN A 489 25.96 -8.13 -0.95
C ASN A 489 26.67 -9.08 0.03
N PHE A 490 27.89 -9.51 -0.30
CA PHE A 490 28.65 -10.45 0.53
C PHE A 490 29.31 -9.71 1.69
N VAL A 491 28.99 -10.11 2.91
CA VAL A 491 29.41 -9.42 4.14
C VAL A 491 29.68 -10.42 5.27
N SER A 492 30.38 -9.97 6.31
CA SER A 492 30.52 -10.75 7.56
C SER A 492 29.23 -10.75 8.36
N LEU A 493 29.10 -11.70 9.30
CA LEU A 493 27.93 -11.83 10.18
C LEU A 493 27.64 -10.53 10.96
N ASP A 494 28.69 -9.92 11.52
CA ASP A 494 28.57 -8.64 12.25
C ASP A 494 28.11 -7.48 11.36
N THR A 495 28.59 -7.45 10.11
CA THR A 495 28.20 -6.43 9.14
C THR A 495 26.77 -6.64 8.66
N ALA A 496 26.32 -7.88 8.50
CA ALA A 496 24.93 -8.20 8.20
C ALA A 496 23.99 -7.76 9.34
N PHE A 497 24.36 -8.04 10.59
CA PHE A 497 23.60 -7.58 11.75
C PHE A 497 23.53 -6.04 11.83
N ALA A 498 24.67 -5.35 11.71
CA ALA A 498 24.71 -3.89 11.68
C ALA A 498 23.90 -3.32 10.50
N GLY A 499 23.94 -3.98 9.34
CA GLY A 499 23.17 -3.62 8.17
C GLY A 499 21.66 -3.73 8.38
N VAL A 500 21.18 -4.72 9.13
CA VAL A 500 19.76 -4.79 9.55
C VAL A 500 19.40 -3.58 10.43
N LYS A 501 20.21 -3.27 11.44
CA LYS A 501 19.95 -2.14 12.34
C LYS A 501 19.91 -0.78 11.63
N ARG A 502 20.65 -0.66 10.51
CA ARG A 502 20.70 0.55 9.67
C ARG A 502 19.71 0.52 8.50
N ALA A 503 18.80 -0.46 8.45
CA ALA A 503 17.86 -0.67 7.34
C ALA A 503 18.55 -0.81 5.96
N GLN A 504 19.77 -1.33 5.94
CA GLN A 504 20.57 -1.57 4.73
C GLN A 504 20.44 -3.01 4.22
N CYS A 505 20.11 -3.98 5.08
CA CYS A 505 19.84 -5.36 4.70
C CYS A 505 18.34 -5.65 4.88
N ALA A 506 17.62 -6.04 3.82
CA ALA A 506 16.23 -6.51 3.89
C ALA A 506 16.14 -8.02 4.15
N ALA A 507 17.19 -8.75 3.84
CA ALA A 507 17.32 -10.15 4.23
C ALA A 507 18.78 -10.49 4.50
N ILE A 508 18.99 -11.52 5.32
CA ILE A 508 20.30 -12.12 5.56
C ILE A 508 20.24 -13.57 5.12
N TYR A 509 21.15 -13.96 4.23
CA TYR A 509 21.40 -15.34 3.87
C TYR A 509 22.63 -15.83 4.61
N ALA A 510 22.49 -16.88 5.42
CA ALA A 510 23.58 -17.45 6.21
C ALA A 510 23.35 -18.95 6.44
N ASP A 511 24.37 -19.63 6.93
CA ASP A 511 24.27 -21.00 7.41
C ASP A 511 23.40 -21.10 8.68
N ALA A 512 22.97 -22.30 9.05
CA ALA A 512 22.13 -22.51 10.22
C ALA A 512 22.73 -21.93 11.52
N ALA A 513 24.05 -22.02 11.71
CA ALA A 513 24.71 -21.46 12.89
C ALA A 513 24.72 -19.92 12.89
N GLY A 514 25.04 -19.30 11.75
CA GLY A 514 24.94 -17.85 11.58
C GLY A 514 23.52 -17.32 11.78
N LEU A 515 22.51 -18.02 11.23
CA LEU A 515 21.10 -17.65 11.41
C LEU A 515 20.66 -17.75 12.86
N LYS A 516 21.10 -18.76 13.62
CA LYS A 516 20.84 -18.88 15.06
C LYS A 516 21.41 -17.68 15.82
N GLY A 517 22.65 -17.29 15.54
CA GLY A 517 23.29 -16.13 16.16
C GLY A 517 22.54 -14.83 15.86
N LEU A 518 22.16 -14.62 14.60
CA LEU A 518 21.39 -13.45 14.17
C LEU A 518 19.99 -13.40 14.78
N ALA A 519 19.27 -14.52 14.77
CA ALA A 519 17.94 -14.61 15.35
C ALA A 519 17.95 -14.28 16.85
N ALA A 520 18.93 -14.81 17.60
CA ALA A 520 19.09 -14.50 19.02
C ALA A 520 19.39 -13.00 19.25
N ALA A 521 20.29 -12.42 18.45
CA ALA A 521 20.64 -11.01 18.55
C ALA A 521 19.44 -10.09 18.21
N LEU A 522 18.68 -10.40 17.16
CA LEU A 522 17.51 -9.62 16.75
C LEU A 522 16.36 -9.75 17.75
N LYS A 523 16.12 -10.94 18.32
CA LYS A 523 15.14 -11.13 19.41
C LYS A 523 15.50 -10.29 20.63
N ARG A 524 16.75 -10.33 21.07
CA ARG A 524 17.25 -9.54 22.21
C ARG A 524 17.04 -8.04 22.00
N ASP A 525 17.20 -7.58 20.77
CA ASP A 525 17.07 -6.18 20.38
C ASP A 525 15.63 -5.76 20.02
N GLY A 526 14.64 -6.66 20.14
CA GLY A 526 13.24 -6.39 19.78
C GLY A 526 13.02 -6.07 18.29
N THR A 527 13.93 -6.50 17.42
CA THR A 527 13.83 -6.27 15.97
C THR A 527 12.98 -7.37 15.34
N PRO A 528 11.83 -7.06 14.71
CA PRO A 528 10.98 -8.08 14.12
C PRO A 528 11.63 -8.69 12.87
N PHE A 529 11.57 -10.02 12.76
CA PHE A 529 12.07 -10.76 11.60
C PHE A 529 11.23 -12.02 11.36
N GLN A 530 11.37 -12.61 10.17
CA GLN A 530 10.77 -13.89 9.81
C GLN A 530 11.82 -14.80 9.18
N VAL A 531 11.73 -16.11 9.47
CA VAL A 531 12.51 -17.14 8.76
C VAL A 531 11.76 -17.58 7.50
N SER A 532 12.40 -17.39 6.35
CA SER A 532 11.90 -17.80 5.04
C SER A 532 11.66 -19.32 4.96
N ALA A 533 10.80 -19.75 4.05
CA ALA A 533 10.71 -21.16 3.67
C ALA A 533 11.87 -21.59 2.75
N LEU A 534 12.58 -20.64 2.13
CA LEU A 534 13.72 -20.88 1.27
C LEU A 534 14.90 -21.41 2.08
N TRP A 535 15.34 -22.62 1.74
CA TRP A 535 16.43 -23.30 2.42
C TRP A 535 17.28 -24.12 1.44
N VAL A 536 18.57 -23.83 1.39
CA VAL A 536 19.55 -24.51 0.55
C VAL A 536 20.14 -25.64 1.37
N ASP A 537 19.75 -26.86 1.06
CA ASP A 537 20.37 -28.05 1.64
C ASP A 537 21.80 -28.22 1.08
N PRO A 538 22.74 -28.80 1.86
CA PRO A 538 24.14 -28.95 1.45
C PRO A 538 24.34 -29.65 0.08
N GLY A 539 23.47 -30.60 -0.26
CA GLY A 539 23.52 -31.29 -1.55
C GLY A 539 23.27 -30.37 -2.75
N VAL A 540 22.36 -29.40 -2.63
CA VAL A 540 22.08 -28.43 -3.70
C VAL A 540 23.30 -27.54 -3.94
N LEU A 541 23.99 -27.14 -2.87
CA LEU A 541 25.21 -26.36 -2.97
C LEU A 541 26.35 -27.16 -3.59
N ALA A 542 26.51 -28.42 -3.18
CA ALA A 542 27.51 -29.32 -3.75
C ALA A 542 27.30 -29.52 -5.26
N ASP A 543 26.06 -29.73 -5.71
CA ASP A 543 25.71 -29.84 -7.12
C ASP A 543 26.03 -28.56 -7.89
N ALA A 544 25.70 -27.39 -7.32
CA ALA A 544 26.01 -26.10 -7.93
C ALA A 544 27.53 -25.89 -8.06
N SER A 545 28.30 -26.25 -7.03
CA SER A 545 29.76 -26.18 -7.06
C SER A 545 30.34 -27.14 -8.11
N GLN A 546 29.85 -28.38 -8.19
CA GLN A 546 30.31 -29.35 -9.19
C GLN A 546 30.04 -28.86 -10.62
N ARG A 547 28.86 -28.29 -10.89
CA ARG A 547 28.54 -27.71 -12.21
C ARG A 547 29.50 -26.59 -12.58
N LEU A 548 29.78 -25.66 -11.67
CA LEU A 548 30.73 -24.58 -11.91
C LEU A 548 32.13 -25.12 -12.22
N THR A 549 32.61 -26.11 -11.46
CA THR A 549 33.92 -26.73 -11.74
C THR A 549 33.96 -27.45 -13.08
N ALA A 550 32.87 -28.10 -13.50
CA ALA A 550 32.77 -28.78 -14.78
C ALA A 550 32.73 -27.79 -15.96
N GLU A 551 31.99 -26.69 -15.82
CA GLU A 551 31.94 -25.59 -16.80
C GLU A 551 33.34 -24.97 -16.99
N GLN A 552 34.05 -24.71 -15.90
CA GLN A 552 35.40 -24.15 -15.96
C GLN A 552 36.41 -25.14 -16.58
N ALA A 553 36.36 -26.42 -16.20
CA ALA A 553 37.20 -27.45 -16.81
C ALA A 553 36.94 -27.61 -18.32
N ALA A 554 35.68 -27.45 -18.77
CA ALA A 554 35.34 -27.47 -20.18
C ALA A 554 35.90 -26.24 -20.93
N ALA A 555 35.78 -25.05 -20.34
CA ALA A 555 36.33 -23.82 -20.90
C ALA A 555 37.86 -23.88 -21.04
N ASP A 556 38.56 -24.40 -20.03
CA ASP A 556 40.02 -24.55 -20.05
C ASP A 556 40.48 -25.53 -21.14
N ARG A 557 39.75 -26.64 -21.33
CA ARG A 557 40.03 -27.60 -22.41
C ARG A 557 39.89 -26.96 -23.78
N GLN A 558 38.82 -26.20 -24.01
CA GLN A 558 38.61 -25.48 -25.27
C GLN A 558 39.70 -24.44 -25.52
N ALA A 559 40.09 -23.68 -24.50
CA ALA A 559 41.16 -22.69 -24.60
C ALA A 559 42.51 -23.35 -24.92
N TYR A 560 42.80 -24.51 -24.32
CA TYR A 560 44.01 -25.29 -24.60
C TYR A 560 44.02 -25.82 -26.04
N GLU A 561 42.92 -26.42 -26.50
CA GLU A 561 42.79 -26.94 -27.87
C GLU A 561 42.95 -25.83 -28.92
N LEU A 562 42.33 -24.66 -28.70
CA LEU A 562 42.48 -23.51 -29.59
C LEU A 562 43.94 -23.03 -29.66
N ARG A 563 44.62 -22.91 -28.52
CA ARG A 563 46.05 -22.52 -28.50
C ARG A 563 46.92 -23.52 -29.24
N ARG A 564 46.67 -24.82 -29.06
CA ARG A 564 47.39 -25.88 -29.77
C ARG A 564 47.18 -25.78 -31.28
N ALA A 565 45.94 -25.62 -31.73
CA ALA A 565 45.62 -25.49 -33.15
C ALA A 565 46.27 -24.25 -33.79
N LEU A 566 46.28 -23.11 -33.08
CA LEU A 566 46.97 -21.90 -33.54
C LEU A 566 48.48 -22.10 -33.66
N ALA A 567 49.12 -22.75 -32.67
CA ALA A 567 50.54 -23.04 -32.70
C ALA A 567 50.92 -24.01 -33.84
N GLU A 568 50.11 -25.04 -34.06
CA GLU A 568 50.30 -25.99 -35.16
C GLU A 568 50.19 -25.29 -36.52
N ASN A 569 49.14 -24.49 -36.73
CA ASN A 569 48.95 -23.71 -37.95
C ASN A 569 50.12 -22.74 -38.20
N ALA A 570 50.62 -22.07 -37.16
CA ALA A 570 51.77 -21.19 -37.29
C ALA A 570 53.04 -21.96 -37.70
N SER A 571 53.26 -23.15 -37.15
CA SER A 571 54.41 -23.99 -37.52
C SER A 571 54.34 -24.46 -38.97
N VAL A 572 53.16 -24.85 -39.45
CA VAL A 572 52.96 -25.26 -40.85
C VAL A 572 53.16 -24.09 -41.81
N ALA A 573 52.67 -22.89 -41.45
CA ALA A 573 52.89 -21.69 -42.25
C ALA A 573 54.39 -21.35 -42.36
N ALA A 574 55.12 -21.39 -41.24
CA ALA A 574 56.56 -21.12 -41.22
C ALA A 574 57.37 -22.13 -42.06
N LEU A 575 56.97 -23.42 -42.04
CA LEU A 575 57.59 -24.44 -42.90
C LEU A 575 57.36 -24.15 -44.39
N ARG A 576 56.12 -23.75 -44.76
CA ARG A 576 55.81 -23.39 -46.16
C ARG A 576 56.61 -22.20 -46.63
N GLU A 577 56.69 -21.13 -45.84
CA GLU A 577 57.49 -19.94 -46.17
C GLU A 577 58.98 -20.30 -46.34
N ALA A 578 59.53 -21.16 -45.48
CA ALA A 578 60.91 -21.63 -45.59
C ALA A 578 61.16 -22.46 -46.87
N ASP A 579 60.25 -23.37 -47.20
CA ASP A 579 60.34 -24.20 -48.41
C ASP A 579 60.22 -23.37 -49.70
N GLU A 580 59.32 -22.38 -49.73
CA GLU A 580 59.18 -21.43 -50.84
C GLU A 580 60.44 -20.59 -51.01
N ALA A 581 60.99 -20.04 -49.92
CA ALA A 581 62.24 -19.29 -49.94
C ALA A 581 63.41 -20.12 -50.46
N LYS A 582 63.52 -21.38 -50.01
CA LYS A 582 64.55 -22.33 -50.49
C LYS A 582 64.39 -22.63 -51.98
N THR A 583 63.16 -22.79 -52.45
CA THR A 583 62.84 -23.03 -53.86
C THR A 583 63.24 -21.83 -54.73
N LYS A 584 62.85 -20.61 -54.33
CA LYS A 584 63.24 -19.37 -55.03
C LYS A 584 64.75 -19.20 -55.08
N ALA A 585 65.44 -19.44 -53.95
CA ALA A 585 66.90 -19.36 -53.89
C ALA A 585 67.58 -20.37 -54.84
N GLY A 586 67.07 -21.61 -54.90
CA GLY A 586 67.55 -22.63 -55.83
C GLY A 586 67.36 -22.24 -57.29
N MET A 587 66.18 -21.73 -57.66
CA MET A 587 65.89 -21.25 -59.02
C MET A 587 66.81 -20.07 -59.41
N GLN A 588 66.99 -19.11 -58.51
CA GLN A 588 67.86 -17.97 -58.74
C GLN A 588 69.33 -18.38 -58.92
N ALA A 589 69.82 -19.32 -58.12
CA ALA A 589 71.16 -19.88 -58.28
C ALA A 589 71.33 -20.56 -59.64
N ALA A 590 70.32 -21.31 -60.10
CA ALA A 590 70.33 -21.94 -61.42
C ALA A 590 70.35 -20.92 -62.57
N LEU A 591 69.56 -19.85 -62.48
CA LEU A 591 69.57 -18.75 -63.45
C LEU A 591 70.95 -18.09 -63.54
N ARG A 592 71.54 -17.75 -62.39
CA ARG A 592 72.87 -17.14 -62.32
C ARG A 592 73.97 -18.06 -62.85
N ALA A 593 73.90 -19.36 -62.58
CA ALA A 593 74.84 -20.34 -63.12
C ALA A 593 74.73 -20.45 -64.66
N LYS A 594 73.50 -20.46 -65.19
CA LYS A 594 73.24 -20.57 -66.63
C LYS A 594 73.62 -19.32 -67.41
N HIS A 595 73.28 -18.14 -66.88
CA HIS A 595 73.43 -16.85 -67.57
C HIS A 595 74.64 -16.04 -67.10
N GLY A 596 75.43 -16.55 -66.15
CA GLY A 596 76.59 -15.88 -65.53
C GLY A 596 77.55 -15.22 -66.51
N ARG A 597 77.96 -15.96 -67.55
CA ARG A 597 78.90 -15.43 -68.55
C ARG A 597 78.30 -14.30 -69.40
N GLN A 598 77.03 -14.41 -69.76
CA GLN A 598 76.32 -13.41 -70.56
C GLN A 598 76.09 -12.14 -69.72
N ALA A 599 75.59 -12.32 -68.50
CA ALA A 599 75.45 -11.26 -67.51
C ALA A 599 76.78 -10.52 -67.30
N GLN A 600 77.87 -11.25 -67.10
CA GLN A 600 79.19 -10.66 -66.93
C GLN A 600 79.66 -9.90 -68.18
N ALA A 601 79.46 -10.44 -69.39
CA ALA A 601 79.83 -9.75 -70.62
C ALA A 601 79.04 -8.44 -70.81
N ALA A 602 77.72 -8.48 -70.72
CA ALA A 602 76.85 -7.32 -70.90
C ALA A 602 77.14 -6.21 -69.87
N THR A 603 77.35 -6.60 -68.62
CA THR A 603 77.60 -5.65 -67.51
C THR A 603 79.04 -5.15 -67.46
N THR A 604 80.05 -5.96 -67.81
CA THR A 604 81.46 -5.54 -67.83
C THR A 604 81.66 -4.40 -68.81
N LEU A 605 81.00 -4.45 -69.96
CA LEU A 605 81.08 -3.36 -70.93
C LEU A 605 80.51 -2.06 -70.35
N ILE A 606 79.36 -2.10 -69.67
CA ILE A 606 78.79 -0.91 -68.97
C ILE A 606 79.76 -0.40 -67.90
N ALA A 607 80.28 -1.31 -67.06
CA ALA A 607 81.19 -0.96 -65.98
C ALA A 607 82.49 -0.32 -66.50
N ASN A 608 83.05 -0.85 -67.60
CA ASN A 608 84.25 -0.32 -68.23
C ASN A 608 83.99 1.05 -68.87
N ASP A 609 82.88 1.22 -69.58
CA ASP A 609 82.50 2.49 -70.20
C ASP A 609 82.32 3.58 -69.13
N VAL A 610 81.65 3.25 -68.02
CA VAL A 610 81.47 4.18 -66.90
C VAL A 610 82.81 4.52 -66.24
N LYS A 611 83.69 3.53 -65.98
CA LYS A 611 85.01 3.76 -65.37
C LYS A 611 85.92 4.62 -66.26
N LEU A 612 86.02 4.31 -67.55
CA LEU A 612 86.80 5.09 -68.51
C LEU A 612 86.24 6.51 -68.66
N GLY A 613 84.92 6.68 -68.58
CA GLY A 613 84.27 7.98 -68.59
C GLY A 613 84.57 8.79 -67.33
N ILE A 614 84.58 8.15 -66.16
CA ILE A 614 85.00 8.78 -64.90
C ILE A 614 86.46 9.22 -65.01
N ASP A 615 87.35 8.38 -65.53
CA ASP A 615 88.77 8.71 -65.72
C ASP A 615 89.05 9.79 -66.78
N GLY A 616 88.03 10.19 -67.56
CA GLY A 616 88.19 11.15 -68.66
C GLY A 616 88.96 10.59 -69.87
N LYS A 617 89.03 9.26 -70.02
CA LYS A 617 89.81 8.55 -71.06
C LYS A 617 88.97 8.05 -72.23
N LEU A 618 87.70 8.40 -72.28
CA LEU A 618 86.80 8.10 -73.40
C LEU A 618 86.56 9.41 -74.16
N ASP A 619 86.58 9.35 -75.50
CA ASP A 619 86.33 10.52 -76.37
C ASP A 619 84.84 10.87 -76.51
N SER A 620 83.92 9.96 -76.11
CA SER A 620 82.46 10.14 -76.17
C SER A 620 81.62 9.55 -74.99
N PRO A 621 82.12 9.43 -73.74
CA PRO A 621 81.38 8.84 -72.62
C PRO A 621 80.20 9.73 -72.21
N GLY A 622 80.31 11.03 -72.47
CA GLY A 622 79.28 12.03 -72.22
C GLY A 622 77.99 11.83 -73.03
N LEU A 623 77.93 10.92 -74.02
CA LEU A 623 76.74 10.75 -74.86
C LEU A 623 75.74 9.69 -74.36
N GLN A 624 76.15 8.71 -73.53
CA GLN A 624 75.26 7.60 -73.13
C GLN A 624 74.62 7.80 -71.75
N PHE A 625 75.36 8.30 -70.76
CA PHE A 625 74.88 8.50 -69.40
C PHE A 625 75.05 9.96 -68.94
N VAL A 626 74.63 10.89 -69.80
CA VAL A 626 74.76 12.35 -69.61
C VAL A 626 74.43 12.79 -68.18
N PRO A 627 73.28 12.38 -67.56
CA PRO A 627 72.92 12.90 -66.24
C PRO A 627 73.93 12.57 -65.14
N PHE A 628 74.55 11.38 -65.19
CA PHE A 628 75.56 10.98 -64.22
C PHE A 628 76.87 11.76 -64.41
N PHE A 629 77.29 11.95 -65.66
CA PHE A 629 78.54 12.67 -65.93
C PHE A 629 78.42 14.17 -65.68
N ASP A 630 77.25 14.78 -65.92
CA ASP A 630 76.95 16.16 -65.53
C ASP A 630 77.00 16.30 -64.00
N TRP A 631 76.32 15.40 -63.28
CA TRP A 631 76.39 15.35 -61.82
C TRP A 631 77.83 15.23 -61.31
N LEU A 632 78.64 14.35 -61.90
CA LEU A 632 80.04 14.18 -61.49
C LEU A 632 80.89 15.42 -61.81
N ALA A 633 80.67 16.05 -62.97
CA ALA A 633 81.37 17.25 -63.38
C ALA A 633 81.07 18.44 -62.46
N GLU A 634 79.82 18.60 -62.04
CA GLU A 634 79.42 19.58 -61.02
C GLU A 634 80.16 19.35 -59.70
N ARG A 635 80.21 18.10 -59.21
CA ARG A 635 80.96 17.77 -57.98
C ARG A 635 82.46 18.08 -58.11
N ARG A 636 83.05 17.87 -59.28
CA ARG A 636 84.46 18.22 -59.55
C ARG A 636 84.72 19.73 -59.50
N LYS A 637 83.77 20.57 -59.95
CA LYS A 637 83.87 22.04 -59.81
C LYS A 637 83.95 22.46 -58.34
N ASP A 638 83.25 21.72 -57.47
CA ASP A 638 83.27 21.91 -56.01
C ASP A 638 84.45 21.20 -55.31
N ARG A 639 85.50 20.82 -56.05
CA ARG A 639 86.71 20.14 -55.53
C ARG A 639 86.48 18.76 -54.92
N TRP A 640 85.40 18.06 -55.29
CA TRP A 640 85.26 16.63 -54.98
C TRP A 640 86.03 15.78 -55.98
N GLU A 641 86.87 14.90 -55.45
CA GLU A 641 87.66 13.93 -56.21
C GLU A 641 87.10 12.53 -56.03
N VAL A 642 87.16 11.72 -57.07
CA VAL A 642 86.82 10.30 -56.97
C VAL A 642 87.89 9.58 -56.15
N PHE A 643 87.49 8.95 -55.05
CA PHE A 643 88.38 8.20 -54.16
C PHE A 643 88.37 6.71 -54.46
N SER A 644 87.18 6.11 -54.62
CA SER A 644 87.05 4.69 -54.96
C SER A 644 85.75 4.43 -55.73
N ILE A 645 85.77 3.39 -56.55
CA ILE A 645 84.60 2.93 -57.32
C ILE A 645 84.51 1.42 -57.16
N ASN A 646 83.32 0.92 -56.85
CA ASN A 646 82.99 -0.50 -56.93
C ASN A 646 81.84 -0.72 -57.92
N THR A 647 81.90 -1.79 -58.70
CA THR A 647 80.87 -2.16 -59.68
C THR A 647 80.46 -3.61 -59.49
N GLU A 648 79.17 -3.88 -59.47
CA GLU A 648 78.62 -5.24 -59.40
C GLU A 648 77.45 -5.41 -60.38
N ILE A 649 77.16 -6.68 -60.73
CA ILE A 649 75.97 -7.02 -61.50
C ILE A 649 74.76 -6.77 -60.61
N PHE A 650 73.99 -5.73 -60.93
CA PHE A 650 72.73 -5.49 -60.26
C PHE A 650 71.69 -6.48 -60.78
N GLU A 651 71.54 -6.52 -62.10
CA GLU A 651 70.62 -7.42 -62.77
C GLU A 651 70.98 -7.67 -64.22
N TYR A 652 70.46 -8.76 -64.75
CA TYR A 652 70.65 -9.16 -66.13
C TYR A 652 69.38 -9.85 -66.63
N GLY A 653 69.00 -9.58 -67.88
CA GLY A 653 67.79 -10.12 -68.45
C GLY A 653 67.62 -9.77 -69.91
N THR A 654 66.38 -9.90 -70.38
CA THR A 654 65.99 -9.43 -71.70
C THR A 654 64.95 -8.33 -71.59
N ALA A 655 64.92 -7.42 -72.56
CA ALA A 655 63.93 -6.37 -72.63
C ALA A 655 63.41 -6.21 -74.06
N ASN A 656 62.17 -5.82 -74.21
CA ASN A 656 61.53 -5.53 -75.48
C ASN A 656 61.93 -4.14 -75.98
N TRP A 657 62.50 -4.10 -77.18
CA TRP A 657 62.79 -2.89 -77.92
C TRP A 657 62.12 -2.95 -79.29
N LYS A 658 61.05 -2.17 -79.48
CA LYS A 658 60.29 -2.08 -80.74
C LYS A 658 59.91 -3.46 -81.31
N GLY A 659 59.50 -4.39 -80.45
CA GLY A 659 59.09 -5.75 -80.83
C GLY A 659 60.23 -6.78 -80.88
N ARG A 660 61.49 -6.39 -80.63
CA ARG A 660 62.64 -7.32 -80.54
C ARG A 660 63.04 -7.53 -79.08
N SER A 661 63.41 -8.76 -78.73
CA SER A 661 63.99 -9.08 -77.42
C SER A 661 65.49 -8.83 -77.47
N LEU A 662 65.97 -7.83 -76.72
CA LEU A 662 67.38 -7.47 -76.63
C LEU A 662 67.95 -7.81 -75.25
N GLU A 663 69.26 -8.07 -75.21
CA GLU A 663 70.00 -8.30 -73.98
C GLU A 663 70.07 -7.01 -73.15
N ALA A 664 69.72 -7.08 -71.87
CA ALA A 664 69.67 -5.95 -70.96
C ALA A 664 70.60 -6.18 -69.78
N GLY A 665 71.59 -5.29 -69.63
CA GLY A 665 72.53 -5.32 -68.51
C GLY A 665 72.28 -4.16 -67.56
N LEU A 666 72.24 -4.45 -66.26
CA LEU A 666 72.14 -3.45 -65.20
C LEU A 666 73.32 -3.58 -64.23
N VAL A 667 74.07 -2.51 -64.07
CA VAL A 667 75.27 -2.43 -63.22
C VAL A 667 75.01 -1.48 -62.08
N LYS A 668 75.26 -1.96 -60.86
CA LYS A 668 75.30 -1.07 -59.69
C LYS A 668 76.72 -0.55 -59.52
N LEU A 669 76.82 0.75 -59.33
CA LEU A 669 78.05 1.50 -59.09
C LEU A 669 77.96 2.14 -57.71
N ASP A 670 78.89 1.77 -56.83
CA ASP A 670 79.12 2.48 -55.57
C ASP A 670 80.35 3.38 -55.76
N ILE A 671 80.15 4.70 -55.80
CA ILE A 671 81.21 5.70 -55.97
C ILE A 671 81.43 6.47 -54.68
N ARG A 672 82.67 6.49 -54.19
CA ARG A 672 83.10 7.27 -53.04
C ARG A 672 83.91 8.47 -53.51
N LEU A 673 83.51 9.65 -53.09
CA LEU A 673 84.19 10.91 -53.34
C LEU A 673 84.86 11.40 -52.06
N ARG A 674 85.95 12.16 -52.21
CA ARG A 674 86.64 12.88 -51.14
C ARG A 674 86.77 14.36 -51.49
N ASN A 675 86.68 15.24 -50.51
CA ASN A 675 87.01 16.65 -50.66
C ASN A 675 88.11 17.00 -49.67
N GLN A 676 89.32 17.24 -50.16
CA GLN A 676 90.49 17.47 -49.30
C GLN A 676 90.43 18.84 -48.61
N VAL A 677 89.73 19.82 -49.19
CA VAL A 677 89.56 21.16 -48.60
C VAL A 677 88.58 21.12 -47.43
N LEU A 678 87.51 20.32 -47.56
CA LEU A 678 86.50 20.16 -46.51
C LEU A 678 86.82 19.04 -45.50
N GLY A 679 87.76 18.15 -45.82
CA GLY A 679 88.08 16.98 -44.99
C GLY A 679 87.01 15.88 -44.99
N GLU A 680 86.11 15.86 -45.98
CA GLU A 680 84.94 14.98 -46.02
C GLU A 680 85.08 13.83 -47.03
N TYR A 681 84.41 12.71 -46.75
CA TYR A 681 84.12 11.64 -47.70
C TYR A 681 82.62 11.47 -47.85
N ARG A 682 82.16 11.22 -49.08
CA ARG A 682 80.75 10.90 -49.37
C ARG A 682 80.64 9.73 -50.33
N SER A 683 79.65 8.87 -50.11
CA SER A 683 79.38 7.72 -50.96
C SER A 683 78.04 7.89 -51.66
N PHE A 684 77.97 7.50 -52.93
CA PHE A 684 76.77 7.55 -53.75
C PHE A 684 76.60 6.24 -54.49
N CYS A 685 75.35 5.85 -54.74
CA CYS A 685 75.00 4.60 -55.38
C CYS A 685 74.12 4.87 -56.61
N PHE A 686 74.52 4.31 -57.74
CA PHE A 686 73.81 4.44 -59.01
C PHE A 686 73.62 3.08 -59.67
N VAL A 687 72.50 2.90 -60.38
CA VAL A 687 72.27 1.74 -61.27
C VAL A 687 72.27 2.22 -62.71
N PHE A 688 73.22 1.71 -63.50
CA PHE A 688 73.35 1.98 -64.92
C PHE A 688 72.71 0.84 -65.71
N SER A 689 71.79 1.17 -66.61
CA SER A 689 71.13 0.19 -67.46
C SER A 689 71.33 0.52 -68.93
N ARG A 690 71.48 -0.50 -69.78
CA ARG A 690 71.35 -0.34 -71.23
C ARG A 690 70.93 -1.64 -71.89
N LEU A 691 70.47 -1.52 -73.14
CA LEU A 691 70.20 -2.65 -74.01
C LEU A 691 71.32 -2.80 -75.03
N ALA A 692 71.81 -4.03 -75.23
CA ALA A 692 72.77 -4.39 -76.25
C ALA A 692 72.04 -4.89 -77.51
N ASP A 693 72.14 -4.12 -78.60
CA ASP A 693 71.58 -4.46 -79.91
C ASP A 693 72.73 -5.00 -80.79
N SER A 694 73.11 -6.26 -80.55
CA SER A 694 74.26 -6.90 -81.19
C SER A 694 74.09 -7.05 -82.71
N GLU A 695 72.85 -7.13 -83.20
CA GLU A 695 72.53 -7.19 -84.64
C GLU A 695 73.03 -5.93 -85.37
N PHE A 696 72.83 -4.76 -84.74
CA PHE A 696 73.22 -3.48 -85.31
C PHE A 696 74.50 -2.90 -84.69
N GLN A 697 75.14 -3.63 -83.76
CA GLN A 697 76.29 -3.17 -82.96
C GLN A 697 76.02 -1.83 -82.25
N MET A 698 74.81 -1.65 -81.71
CA MET A 698 74.35 -0.41 -81.08
C MET A 698 73.98 -0.59 -79.61
N VAL A 699 74.14 0.47 -78.83
CA VAL A 699 73.56 0.60 -77.49
C VAL A 699 72.21 1.30 -77.58
N ARG A 700 71.18 0.76 -76.92
CA ARG A 700 69.84 1.38 -76.85
C ARG A 700 69.45 1.66 -75.40
N GLU A 701 68.62 2.69 -75.22
CA GLU A 701 68.06 3.11 -73.92
C GLU A 701 69.07 3.13 -72.75
N PRO A 702 70.22 3.82 -72.88
CA PRO A 702 71.09 4.00 -71.74
C PRO A 702 70.38 4.89 -70.70
N ARG A 703 70.26 4.40 -69.47
CA ARG A 703 69.68 5.12 -68.33
C ARG A 703 70.55 4.94 -67.09
N VAL A 704 70.47 5.92 -66.21
CA VAL A 704 71.07 5.86 -64.87
C VAL A 704 70.01 6.23 -63.85
N PHE A 705 69.99 5.52 -62.74
CA PHE A 705 69.06 5.70 -61.63
C PHE A 705 69.84 5.83 -60.33
N GLY A 706 69.36 6.64 -59.38
CA GLY A 706 69.79 6.52 -57.99
C GLY A 706 69.36 5.16 -57.42
N CYS A 707 70.17 4.55 -56.56
CA CYS A 707 69.78 3.27 -55.93
C CYS A 707 68.55 3.38 -55.03
N ASP A 708 68.18 4.59 -54.60
CA ASP A 708 66.97 4.95 -53.88
C ASP A 708 65.75 5.16 -54.80
N GLU A 709 65.95 5.25 -56.11
CA GLU A 709 64.90 5.49 -57.11
C GLU A 709 64.23 4.20 -57.61
N ALA A 710 63.91 3.26 -56.70
CA ALA A 710 63.37 1.94 -57.05
C ALA A 710 62.11 2.01 -57.93
N ALA A 711 61.24 3.01 -57.72
CA ALA A 711 60.04 3.20 -58.52
C ALA A 711 60.35 3.62 -59.98
N SER A 712 61.38 4.43 -60.20
CA SER A 712 61.80 4.83 -61.56
C SER A 712 62.42 3.66 -62.31
N LEU A 713 63.25 2.86 -61.62
CA LEU A 713 63.81 1.63 -62.17
C LEU A 713 62.71 0.60 -62.50
N SER A 714 61.73 0.41 -61.62
CA SER A 714 60.60 -0.50 -61.87
C SER A 714 59.77 -0.04 -63.07
N ARG A 715 59.47 1.26 -63.19
CA ARG A 715 58.76 1.80 -64.37
C ARG A 715 59.52 1.55 -65.66
N TRP A 716 60.84 1.72 -65.64
CA TRP A 716 61.69 1.44 -66.80
C TRP A 716 61.65 -0.04 -67.18
N LYS A 717 61.77 -0.95 -66.20
CA LYS A 717 61.64 -2.39 -66.42
C LYS A 717 60.28 -2.76 -67.02
N THR A 718 59.19 -2.26 -66.45
CA THR A 718 57.83 -2.53 -66.95
C THR A 718 57.62 -1.97 -68.36
N ALA A 719 58.07 -0.73 -68.62
CA ALA A 719 57.92 -0.09 -69.93
C ALA A 719 58.62 -0.86 -71.06
N LEU A 720 59.74 -1.52 -70.74
CA LEU A 720 60.48 -2.35 -71.69
C LEU A 720 60.16 -3.85 -71.55
N GLN A 721 59.12 -4.24 -70.80
CA GLN A 721 58.78 -5.65 -70.56
C GLN A 721 60.00 -6.49 -70.15
N PHE A 722 60.81 -5.95 -69.24
CA PHE A 722 62.04 -6.58 -68.80
C PHE A 722 61.73 -7.91 -68.10
N ALA A 723 62.38 -8.98 -68.55
CA ALA A 723 62.34 -10.30 -67.94
C ALA A 723 63.70 -10.60 -67.32
N SER A 724 63.74 -10.74 -66.00
CA SER A 724 64.99 -11.05 -65.29
C SER A 724 65.47 -12.45 -65.59
N LEU A 725 66.75 -12.57 -65.94
CA LEU A 725 67.47 -13.84 -66.04
C LEU A 725 68.52 -13.95 -64.91
N TRP A 726 68.38 -13.13 -63.87
CA TRP A 726 69.34 -12.99 -62.77
C TRP A 726 68.72 -13.09 -61.37
N THR A 727 67.48 -12.66 -61.23
CA THR A 727 66.72 -12.61 -59.97
C THR A 727 65.35 -13.26 -60.18
N VAL A 728 64.86 -14.02 -59.21
CA VAL A 728 63.50 -14.60 -59.24
C VAL A 728 62.60 -13.72 -58.37
N GLU A 729 61.52 -13.17 -58.96
CA GLU A 729 60.54 -12.35 -58.25
C GLU A 729 59.60 -13.19 -57.35
#